data_AF-A0A4U5MZ81-F1
#
_entry.id   AF-A0A4U5MZ81-F1
#
_cell.length_a   1.000
_cell.length_b   1.000
_cell.length_c   1.000
_cell.angle_alpha   90.00
_cell.angle_beta   90.00
_cell.angle_gamma   90.00
#
_symmetry.space_group_name_H-M   'P 1'
#
loop_
_entity.id
_entity.type
_entity.pdbx_description
1 polymer ?
#
loop_
_entity_poly.entity_id
_entity_poly.type
_entity_poly.pdbx_seq_one_letter_code
_entity_poly.pdbx_strand_id
1 'polypeptide(L)'
;MGGVGKTTLVKEVGRRAKESQLFDEVLMATLSQNPNVMDIQDRIADSIGLHFDEKTKEGRADRLWQRLKTEKKMLIILDDVWKVINLKEIGIPFGDAHRGCKILLTTRLKDICSYMECQPKVFLSLLSENEAWALFKINAGLHEADSTLNTVAKKVARECQGLPIALVTVGRALRDKSAVEWEVASTEVRNSQFRHMEQIEDYNIPIEDLTRYAVGYGLHQDVESIEDAREKVHVEIKTLKDCCMLLGTETEEHVKMHDLVRDVAIQIASSKEYGFMVKAGIGLKEWPMCSKSFEGCTAISLMGNKVAELPEGLVCPQLKVVLLELDRGLNVPERFFEGMKEIEVLSLKGGCLSLQSLQFSTNLQSLLLMECKCKDLIWLRELQRLKILGFIGCDSIEELPGEMGELKELRLLDVTGCRNLGRIPVNLIGSLKRLEELLIGCYSFKDWDVVGTSREELLKYDIWVLGNGYSELDNEYPTAKTRLYLGEISATSLNAKTFEQLFPTVSQISFRRVEGLENIVLSSDQMTTHGHGSQEDFLQRLEHVKVNGCGDIRTLFPAKWRQALKNLRGVEIKDCISLEEVFELGEADEGSSEEKELSLLSSLTELQLSCLPELRCIWKGLTRYVSHQSLAHLNLDSLDKLTFIFTPSIAQSLPQLETLKIRSCRGLKHLIREHDDESEIIPESLSFPKLKTLLIEYCGQLEYVFPVSVSPSLLNLEQMTVVTSNLKQIFYSGEGDALTRDGIINFPRLRKLSLSNCSFFGPKNFAAQLPSLQELTIDGQEESGNLLAQLQGLTSLEALQLSSLPVPDMRCIWKGLVLRHLTTLVVRKCERLTHVFTGNMIISLVQLKVLEISTCDELEQIIATDIDDGNDQILSGSDLQSLCFPSLCRMEINECNKLTSLFPVAMASGLPKLQILRVSQSSQLLGVFGQDDHASPVNVEKEMVLPDLQELSLEQLPRIVYFSLGCYEFLFPGWRR
;
A
#
# COMPACT_ATOMS: atom_id res chain seq x y z
N MET A 1 -20.99 -14.51 22.93
CA MET A 1 -21.01 -15.22 21.63
C MET A 1 -20.05 -14.53 20.66
N GLY A 2 -19.34 -15.28 19.80
CA GLY A 2 -18.55 -14.74 18.68
C GLY A 2 -19.41 -14.42 17.46
N GLY A 3 -18.83 -13.89 16.38
CA GLY A 3 -19.50 -13.75 15.07
C GLY A 3 -20.71 -12.79 14.94
N VAL A 4 -21.31 -12.34 16.04
CA VAL A 4 -22.49 -11.44 16.08
C VAL A 4 -22.20 -9.96 15.78
N GLY A 5 -21.09 -9.64 15.11
CA GLY A 5 -20.81 -8.27 14.64
C GLY A 5 -20.43 -7.21 15.70
N LYS A 6 -20.08 -7.60 16.95
CA LYS A 6 -19.74 -6.64 18.04
C LYS A 6 -18.67 -5.62 17.63
N THR A 7 -17.54 -6.10 17.08
CA THR A 7 -16.43 -5.30 16.58
C THR A 7 -16.87 -4.32 15.49
N THR A 8 -17.69 -4.79 14.55
CA THR A 8 -18.27 -3.96 13.48
C THR A 8 -19.14 -2.84 14.05
N LEU A 9 -19.98 -3.17 15.04
CA LEU A 9 -20.83 -2.17 15.70
C LEU A 9 -20.00 -1.12 16.46
N VAL A 10 -18.96 -1.51 17.20
CA VAL A 10 -18.15 -0.51 17.94
C VAL A 10 -17.22 0.30 17.04
N LYS A 11 -16.76 -0.24 15.92
CA LYS A 11 -16.09 0.55 14.87
C LYS A 11 -17.04 1.61 14.30
N GLU A 12 -18.29 1.23 14.01
CA GLU A 12 -19.32 2.18 13.53
C GLU A 12 -19.71 3.22 14.60
N VAL A 13 -19.80 2.82 15.88
CA VAL A 13 -20.02 3.76 17.00
C VAL A 13 -18.84 4.73 17.15
N GLY A 14 -17.60 4.25 17.05
CA GLY A 14 -16.40 5.09 17.09
C GLY A 14 -16.34 6.09 15.93
N ARG A 15 -16.63 5.61 14.71
CA ARG A 15 -16.73 6.44 13.50
C ARG A 15 -17.75 7.57 13.69
N ARG A 16 -19.00 7.23 14.03
CA ARG A 16 -20.06 8.22 14.29
C ARG A 16 -19.71 9.16 15.46
N ALA A 17 -19.06 8.67 16.50
CA ALA A 17 -18.66 9.49 17.64
C ALA A 17 -17.61 10.56 17.27
N LYS A 18 -16.71 10.25 16.31
CA LYS A 18 -15.72 11.19 15.76
C LYS A 18 -16.36 12.16 14.76
N GLU A 19 -17.17 11.66 13.83
CA GLU A 19 -17.89 12.47 12.83
C GLU A 19 -18.88 13.46 13.48
N SER A 20 -19.67 13.01 14.45
CA SER A 20 -20.58 13.86 15.22
C SER A 20 -19.91 14.66 16.35
N GLN A 21 -18.57 14.70 16.39
CA GLN A 21 -17.75 15.48 17.35
C GLN A 21 -18.19 15.31 18.83
N LEU A 22 -18.62 14.11 19.21
CA LEU A 22 -19.11 13.83 20.58
C LEU A 22 -17.97 13.82 21.60
N PHE A 23 -16.77 13.47 21.14
CA PHE A 23 -15.50 13.45 21.86
C PHE A 23 -14.45 14.16 21.01
N ASP A 24 -13.45 14.77 21.66
CA ASP A 24 -12.34 15.41 20.94
C ASP A 24 -11.42 14.34 20.32
N GLU A 25 -11.28 13.19 21.01
CA GLU A 25 -10.52 12.05 20.52
C GLU A 25 -11.25 10.70 20.70
N VAL A 26 -11.03 9.78 19.75
CA VAL A 26 -11.65 8.43 19.74
C VAL A 26 -10.59 7.37 19.42
N LEU A 27 -10.26 6.55 20.42
CA LEU A 27 -9.19 5.55 20.39
C LEU A 27 -9.78 4.14 20.40
N MET A 28 -9.13 3.18 19.74
CA MET A 28 -9.57 1.78 19.73
C MET A 28 -8.39 0.81 19.86
N ALA A 29 -8.48 -0.11 20.81
CA ALA A 29 -7.54 -1.21 20.98
C ALA A 29 -8.29 -2.55 21.08
N THR A 30 -8.06 -3.44 20.13
CA THR A 30 -8.54 -4.84 20.19
C THR A 30 -7.60 -5.66 21.07
N LEU A 31 -8.16 -6.49 21.95
CA LEU A 31 -7.40 -7.30 22.91
C LEU A 31 -7.32 -8.77 22.50
N SER A 32 -6.19 -9.41 22.82
CA SER A 32 -6.04 -10.87 22.71
C SER A 32 -6.63 -11.60 23.93
N GLN A 33 -6.70 -12.94 23.86
CA GLN A 33 -7.09 -13.79 24.99
C GLN A 33 -6.09 -13.74 26.16
N ASN A 34 -4.83 -13.38 25.87
CA ASN A 34 -3.75 -13.18 26.82
C ASN A 34 -3.17 -11.75 26.66
N PRO A 35 -3.88 -10.72 27.13
CA PRO A 35 -3.51 -9.32 26.89
C PRO A 35 -2.19 -8.94 27.57
N ASN A 36 -1.18 -8.56 26.79
CA ASN A 36 0.03 -7.93 27.30
C ASN A 36 -0.19 -6.41 27.41
N VAL A 37 0.12 -5.86 28.59
CA VAL A 37 -0.05 -4.43 28.90
C VAL A 37 0.74 -3.52 27.94
N MET A 38 1.93 -3.96 27.48
CA MET A 38 2.77 -3.15 26.57
C MET A 38 2.14 -3.06 25.18
N ASP A 39 1.71 -4.18 24.60
CA ASP A 39 1.05 -4.20 23.29
C ASP A 39 -0.21 -3.30 23.27
N ILE A 40 -0.91 -3.18 24.41
CA ILE A 40 -2.06 -2.27 24.57
C ILE A 40 -1.59 -0.82 24.66
N GLN A 41 -0.52 -0.55 25.41
CA GLN A 41 0.10 0.78 25.49
C GLN A 41 0.57 1.25 24.11
N ASP A 42 1.22 0.40 23.32
CA ASP A 42 1.67 0.72 21.96
C ASP A 42 0.47 1.07 21.06
N ARG A 43 -0.54 0.19 20.95
CA ARG A 43 -1.77 0.44 20.17
C ARG A 43 -2.46 1.78 20.48
N ILE A 44 -2.53 2.16 21.75
CA ILE A 44 -3.17 3.42 22.18
C ILE A 44 -2.23 4.61 21.92
N ALA A 45 -0.92 4.44 22.05
CA ALA A 45 0.09 5.46 21.81
C ALA A 45 0.26 5.79 20.31
N ASP A 46 0.30 4.76 19.45
CA ASP A 46 0.30 4.90 17.99
C ASP A 46 -0.93 5.69 17.52
N SER A 47 -2.10 5.38 18.09
CA SER A 47 -3.37 6.07 17.80
C SER A 47 -3.38 7.56 18.15
N ILE A 48 -2.40 8.07 18.91
CA ILE A 48 -2.27 9.49 19.32
C ILE A 48 -0.90 10.10 18.99
N GLY A 49 -0.08 9.42 18.17
CA GLY A 49 1.26 9.88 17.76
C GLY A 49 2.27 9.98 18.91
N LEU A 50 2.15 9.13 19.93
CA LEU A 50 3.03 9.10 21.10
C LEU A 50 4.07 7.99 20.96
N HIS A 51 5.36 8.33 21.07
CA HIS A 51 6.42 7.35 21.27
C HIS A 51 6.84 7.28 22.75
N PHE A 52 7.30 6.09 23.17
CA PHE A 52 7.81 5.81 24.50
C PHE A 52 9.34 5.78 24.49
N ASP A 53 9.96 6.59 25.35
CA ASP A 53 11.39 6.47 25.70
C ASP A 53 11.57 5.42 26.83
N GLU A 54 10.51 5.18 27.58
CA GLU A 54 10.47 4.35 28.78
C GLU A 54 10.42 2.84 28.45
N LYS A 55 11.36 2.06 29.02
CA LYS A 55 11.46 0.60 28.79
C LYS A 55 10.72 -0.26 29.82
N THR A 56 9.97 0.35 30.74
CA THR A 56 9.20 -0.35 31.79
C THR A 56 7.70 -0.10 31.63
N LYS A 57 6.87 -1.07 32.05
CA LYS A 57 5.41 -1.00 31.91
C LYS A 57 4.83 0.20 32.66
N GLU A 58 5.41 0.50 33.82
CA GLU A 58 5.02 1.55 34.75
C GLU A 58 5.37 2.93 34.19
N GLY A 59 6.59 3.13 33.66
CA GLY A 59 6.99 4.39 33.06
C GLY A 59 6.17 4.72 31.80
N ARG A 60 5.92 3.71 30.98
CA ARG A 60 5.02 3.81 29.81
C ARG A 60 3.58 4.13 30.23
N ALA A 61 3.08 3.56 31.33
CA ALA A 61 1.75 3.87 31.86
C ALA A 61 1.63 5.33 32.31
N ASP A 62 2.61 5.84 33.06
CA ASP A 62 2.63 7.24 33.52
C ASP A 62 2.73 8.22 32.33
N ARG A 63 3.56 7.91 31.32
CA ARG A 63 3.72 8.68 30.08
C ARG A 63 2.41 8.75 29.29
N LEU A 64 1.75 7.60 29.09
CA LEU A 64 0.47 7.51 28.39
C LEU A 64 -0.63 8.25 29.16
N TRP A 65 -0.67 8.10 30.49
CA TRP A 65 -1.64 8.77 31.35
C TRP A 65 -1.54 10.31 31.28
N GLN A 66 -0.32 10.86 31.25
CA GLN A 66 -0.12 12.29 31.08
C GLN A 66 -0.57 12.76 29.69
N ARG A 67 -0.21 12.05 28.61
CA ARG A 67 -0.64 12.39 27.24
C ARG A 67 -2.15 12.31 27.05
N LEU A 68 -2.82 11.31 27.63
CA LEU A 68 -4.28 11.20 27.55
C LEU A 68 -4.98 12.32 28.34
N LYS A 69 -4.38 12.85 29.40
CA LYS A 69 -4.99 13.87 30.26
C LYS A 69 -4.99 15.29 29.68
N THR A 70 -4.48 15.51 28.47
CA THR A 70 -4.59 16.80 27.77
C THR A 70 -5.94 17.02 27.09
N GLU A 71 -6.66 15.95 26.75
CA GLU A 71 -7.94 16.04 26.03
C GLU A 71 -9.11 16.38 26.96
N LYS A 72 -10.14 17.08 26.45
CA LYS A 72 -11.28 17.50 27.30
C LYS A 72 -12.33 16.40 27.38
N LYS A 73 -12.52 15.65 26.29
CA LYS A 73 -13.42 14.50 26.12
C LYS A 73 -12.75 13.43 25.27
N MET A 74 -12.80 12.17 25.69
CA MET A 74 -12.32 11.05 24.88
C MET A 74 -13.19 9.81 25.02
N LEU A 75 -13.25 9.03 23.94
CA LEU A 75 -13.82 7.68 23.93
C LEU A 75 -12.69 6.66 23.69
N ILE A 76 -12.52 5.72 24.61
CA ILE A 76 -11.58 4.59 24.45
C ILE A 76 -12.41 3.31 24.25
N ILE A 77 -12.21 2.65 23.12
CA ILE A 77 -12.90 1.42 22.73
C ILE A 77 -11.95 0.23 22.95
N LEU A 78 -12.28 -0.64 23.89
CA LEU A 78 -11.52 -1.85 24.21
C LEU A 78 -12.28 -3.07 23.66
N ASP A 79 -11.84 -3.57 22.51
CA ASP A 79 -12.60 -4.59 21.76
C ASP A 79 -12.17 -6.03 22.08
N ASP A 80 -13.15 -6.93 22.10
CA ASP A 80 -13.03 -8.36 22.43
C ASP A 80 -12.25 -8.64 23.74
N VAL A 81 -12.61 -7.96 24.83
CA VAL A 81 -12.00 -8.13 26.16
C VAL A 81 -12.28 -9.53 26.74
N TRP A 82 -11.24 -10.36 26.90
CA TRP A 82 -11.36 -11.73 27.43
C TRP A 82 -11.10 -11.86 28.94
N LYS A 83 -10.38 -10.92 29.56
CA LYS A 83 -9.97 -10.97 30.97
C LYS A 83 -10.16 -9.60 31.64
N VAL A 84 -10.20 -9.58 32.97
CA VAL A 84 -10.24 -8.31 33.74
C VAL A 84 -8.92 -7.58 33.52
N ILE A 85 -8.99 -6.29 33.17
CA ILE A 85 -7.82 -5.46 32.81
C ILE A 85 -7.66 -4.30 33.79
N ASN A 86 -6.43 -4.10 34.29
CA ASN A 86 -6.14 -2.96 35.15
C ASN A 86 -5.84 -1.72 34.31
N LEU A 87 -6.84 -0.85 34.14
CA LEU A 87 -6.71 0.41 33.42
C LEU A 87 -5.54 1.28 33.91
N LYS A 88 -5.21 1.22 35.20
CA LYS A 88 -4.08 1.96 35.78
C LYS A 88 -2.72 1.40 35.34
N GLU A 89 -2.57 0.09 35.21
CA GLU A 89 -1.34 -0.53 34.69
C GLU A 89 -1.12 -0.23 33.21
N ILE A 90 -2.20 -0.04 32.44
CA ILE A 90 -2.11 0.41 31.04
C ILE A 90 -1.74 1.90 30.99
N GLY A 91 -2.27 2.73 31.90
CA GLY A 91 -2.13 4.19 31.88
C GLY A 91 -3.41 4.93 31.45
N ILE A 92 -4.54 4.24 31.37
CA ILE A 92 -5.84 4.82 30.97
C ILE A 92 -6.45 5.58 32.16
N PRO A 93 -6.72 6.90 32.06
CA PRO A 93 -7.37 7.65 33.12
C PRO A 93 -8.89 7.39 33.13
N PHE A 94 -9.48 7.13 34.30
CA PHE A 94 -10.91 6.80 34.44
C PHE A 94 -11.55 7.47 35.67
N GLY A 95 -12.88 7.58 35.67
CA GLY A 95 -13.66 8.15 36.78
C GLY A 95 -13.27 9.60 37.08
N ASP A 96 -13.10 9.92 38.36
CA ASP A 96 -12.70 11.26 38.80
C ASP A 96 -11.28 11.67 38.37
N ALA A 97 -10.43 10.74 37.93
CA ALA A 97 -9.13 11.10 37.35
C ALA A 97 -9.28 11.86 36.01
N HIS A 98 -10.38 11.61 35.27
CA HIS A 98 -10.68 12.24 33.99
C HIS A 98 -12.18 12.13 33.63
N ARG A 99 -13.01 13.04 34.13
CA ARG A 99 -14.49 12.99 33.96
C ARG A 99 -14.97 13.00 32.50
N GLY A 100 -14.17 13.56 31.59
CA GLY A 100 -14.40 13.55 30.14
C GLY A 100 -14.05 12.23 29.43
N CYS A 101 -13.41 11.27 30.10
CA CYS A 101 -13.10 9.97 29.52
C CYS A 101 -14.33 9.07 29.60
N LYS A 102 -14.60 8.31 28.53
CA LYS A 102 -15.59 7.24 28.48
C LYS A 102 -14.91 6.00 27.90
N ILE A 103 -15.22 4.84 28.48
CA ILE A 103 -14.69 3.56 28.03
C ILE A 103 -15.88 2.73 27.53
N LEU A 104 -15.82 2.33 26.27
CA LEU A 104 -16.70 1.34 25.67
C LEU A 104 -15.91 0.04 25.56
N LEU A 105 -16.49 -1.09 25.93
CA LEU A 105 -15.84 -2.38 25.73
C LEU A 105 -16.79 -3.41 25.14
N THR A 106 -16.25 -4.28 24.29
CA THR A 106 -16.96 -5.49 23.86
C THR A 106 -16.32 -6.71 24.51
N THR A 107 -17.13 -7.73 24.74
CA THR A 107 -16.64 -9.02 25.24
C THR A 107 -17.61 -10.11 24.80
N ARG A 108 -17.12 -11.35 24.77
CA ARG A 108 -17.95 -12.54 24.56
C ARG A 108 -18.50 -13.10 25.87
N LEU A 109 -17.95 -12.67 27.00
CA LEU A 109 -18.13 -13.20 28.36
C LEU A 109 -18.89 -12.21 29.24
N LYS A 110 -20.09 -12.59 29.69
CA LYS A 110 -21.00 -11.71 30.46
C LYS A 110 -20.38 -11.19 31.77
N ASP A 111 -19.52 -12.00 32.39
CA ASP A 111 -18.98 -11.71 33.72
C ASP A 111 -17.85 -10.68 33.67
N ILE A 112 -17.14 -10.54 32.55
CA ILE A 112 -16.18 -9.44 32.33
C ILE A 112 -16.89 -8.08 32.43
N CYS A 113 -18.08 -7.93 31.86
CA CYS A 113 -18.89 -6.71 32.04
C CYS A 113 -19.34 -6.49 33.50
N SER A 114 -19.26 -7.49 34.37
CA SER A 114 -19.60 -7.37 35.80
C SER A 114 -18.38 -7.05 36.65
N TYR A 115 -17.24 -7.70 36.40
CA TYR A 115 -15.97 -7.38 37.06
C TYR A 115 -15.40 -6.01 36.66
N MET A 116 -15.67 -5.56 35.43
CA MET A 116 -15.32 -4.21 34.94
C MET A 116 -16.45 -3.17 35.18
N GLU A 117 -17.42 -3.48 36.05
CA GLU A 117 -18.53 -2.61 36.49
C GLU A 117 -19.33 -1.88 35.38
N CYS A 118 -19.36 -2.42 34.16
CA CYS A 118 -19.81 -1.68 32.98
C CYS A 118 -21.31 -1.35 33.02
N GLN A 119 -21.67 -0.08 32.78
CA GLN A 119 -23.06 0.37 32.61
C GLN A 119 -23.13 1.47 31.53
N PRO A 120 -24.13 1.45 30.62
CA PRO A 120 -25.12 0.39 30.41
C PRO A 120 -24.51 -0.88 29.76
N LYS A 121 -25.19 -2.03 29.91
CA LYS A 121 -24.81 -3.30 29.26
C LYS A 121 -25.72 -3.56 28.05
N VAL A 122 -25.15 -3.57 26.85
CA VAL A 122 -25.87 -3.84 25.60
C VAL A 122 -25.64 -5.29 25.18
N PHE A 123 -26.72 -6.04 24.96
CA PHE A 123 -26.67 -7.43 24.50
C PHE A 123 -27.04 -7.50 23.02
N LEU A 124 -26.10 -7.89 22.15
CA LEU A 124 -26.43 -8.24 20.76
C LEU A 124 -27.00 -9.67 20.72
N SER A 125 -28.15 -9.81 20.05
CA SER A 125 -28.72 -11.08 19.63
C SER A 125 -28.17 -11.52 18.28
N LEU A 126 -28.61 -12.70 17.82
CA LEU A 126 -28.56 -13.07 16.40
C LEU A 126 -29.54 -12.20 15.59
N LEU A 127 -29.35 -12.14 14.28
CA LEU A 127 -30.27 -11.46 13.35
C LEU A 127 -31.59 -12.23 13.24
N SER A 128 -32.70 -11.52 13.07
CA SER A 128 -33.97 -12.14 12.68
C SER A 128 -33.88 -12.77 11.29
N GLU A 129 -34.81 -13.68 10.95
CA GLU A 129 -34.80 -14.35 9.64
C GLU A 129 -34.85 -13.36 8.46
N ASN A 130 -35.54 -12.22 8.62
CA ASN A 130 -35.62 -11.18 7.60
C ASN A 130 -34.30 -10.42 7.41
N GLU A 131 -33.66 -10.01 8.51
CA GLU A 131 -32.36 -9.33 8.49
C GLU A 131 -31.25 -10.27 7.99
N ALA A 132 -31.29 -11.54 8.43
CA ALA A 132 -30.39 -12.59 8.01
C ALA A 132 -30.51 -12.85 6.50
N TRP A 133 -31.74 -12.98 5.99
CA TRP A 133 -31.99 -13.15 4.55
C TRP A 133 -31.57 -11.92 3.74
N ALA A 134 -31.82 -10.71 4.23
CA ALA A 134 -31.38 -9.47 3.56
C ALA A 134 -29.86 -9.40 3.46
N LEU A 135 -29.14 -9.63 4.56
CA LEU A 135 -27.68 -9.67 4.60
C LEU A 135 -27.11 -10.76 3.68
N PHE A 136 -27.70 -11.96 3.69
CA PHE A 136 -27.29 -13.07 2.84
C PHE A 136 -27.50 -12.78 1.36
N LYS A 137 -28.69 -12.29 0.97
CA LYS A 137 -29.04 -11.96 -0.42
C LYS A 137 -28.07 -10.94 -1.03
N ILE A 138 -27.67 -9.92 -0.26
CA ILE A 138 -26.68 -8.92 -0.66
C ILE A 138 -25.31 -9.55 -0.89
N ASN A 139 -24.83 -10.38 0.04
CA ASN A 139 -23.49 -10.98 -0.06
C ASN A 139 -23.38 -12.10 -1.10
N ALA A 140 -24.50 -12.77 -1.41
CA ALA A 140 -24.60 -13.81 -2.44
C ALA A 140 -24.93 -13.30 -3.86
N GLY A 141 -25.14 -11.99 -4.04
CA GLY A 141 -25.43 -11.39 -5.37
C GLY A 141 -26.82 -11.74 -5.94
N LEU A 142 -27.79 -12.13 -5.09
CA LEU A 142 -29.03 -12.75 -5.56
C LEU A 142 -30.08 -11.73 -6.03
N HIS A 143 -30.39 -11.76 -7.32
CA HIS A 143 -31.45 -10.95 -7.95
C HIS A 143 -32.86 -11.55 -7.76
N GLU A 144 -33.90 -10.72 -7.92
CA GLU A 144 -35.28 -11.11 -7.59
C GLU A 144 -35.94 -12.04 -8.62
N ALA A 145 -35.43 -12.07 -9.86
CA ALA A 145 -35.97 -12.91 -10.93
C ALA A 145 -35.69 -14.42 -10.74
N ASP A 146 -34.62 -14.77 -10.01
CA ASP A 146 -34.11 -16.14 -9.95
C ASP A 146 -34.80 -16.99 -8.86
N SER A 147 -36.11 -17.21 -9.04
CA SER A 147 -36.97 -17.81 -8.01
C SER A 147 -36.53 -19.21 -7.55
N THR A 148 -35.93 -20.01 -8.43
CA THR A 148 -35.45 -21.36 -8.13
C THR A 148 -34.21 -21.31 -7.24
N LEU A 149 -33.20 -20.52 -7.62
CA LEU A 149 -31.96 -20.35 -6.84
C LEU A 149 -32.24 -19.72 -5.48
N ASN A 150 -33.10 -18.71 -5.44
CA ASN A 150 -33.58 -18.08 -4.21
C ASN A 150 -34.25 -19.06 -3.23
N THR A 151 -34.82 -20.18 -3.72
CA THR A 151 -35.42 -21.20 -2.86
C THR A 151 -34.36 -22.04 -2.15
N VAL A 152 -33.25 -22.38 -2.82
CA VAL A 152 -32.12 -23.09 -2.21
C VAL A 152 -31.34 -22.16 -1.27
N ALA A 153 -31.07 -20.93 -1.73
CA ALA A 153 -30.38 -19.91 -0.94
C ALA A 153 -31.08 -19.60 0.39
N LYS A 154 -32.42 -19.59 0.43
CA LYS A 154 -33.19 -19.46 1.67
C LYS A 154 -33.05 -20.65 2.62
N LYS A 155 -32.77 -21.87 2.13
CA LYS A 155 -32.39 -22.98 3.01
C LYS A 155 -31.03 -22.68 3.65
N VAL A 156 -30.02 -22.40 2.82
CA VAL A 156 -28.64 -22.12 3.27
C VAL A 156 -28.58 -21.01 4.32
N ALA A 157 -29.25 -19.87 4.06
CA ALA A 157 -29.31 -18.74 4.99
C ALA A 157 -29.95 -19.09 6.35
N ARG A 158 -30.87 -20.07 6.40
CA ARG A 158 -31.46 -20.59 7.65
C ARG A 158 -30.50 -21.51 8.40
N GLU A 159 -29.74 -22.36 7.70
CA GLU A 159 -28.70 -23.19 8.33
C GLU A 159 -27.58 -22.33 8.97
N CYS A 160 -27.36 -21.09 8.49
CA CYS A 160 -26.50 -20.08 9.10
C CYS A 160 -27.06 -19.44 10.39
N GLN A 161 -28.27 -19.80 10.83
CA GLN A 161 -28.88 -19.47 12.14
C GLN A 161 -28.85 -17.97 12.54
N GLY A 162 -28.95 -17.06 11.57
CA GLY A 162 -28.94 -15.61 11.85
C GLY A 162 -27.59 -15.05 12.30
N LEU A 163 -26.49 -15.80 12.16
CA LEU A 163 -25.16 -15.37 12.56
C LEU A 163 -24.48 -14.55 11.44
N PRO A 164 -24.17 -13.25 11.63
CA PRO A 164 -23.64 -12.38 10.59
C PRO A 164 -22.42 -12.92 9.84
N ILE A 165 -21.40 -13.44 10.55
CA ILE A 165 -20.21 -13.97 9.88
C ILE A 165 -20.52 -15.18 8.99
N ALA A 166 -21.34 -16.13 9.44
CA ALA A 166 -21.72 -17.29 8.63
C ALA A 166 -22.53 -16.87 7.39
N LEU A 167 -23.47 -15.94 7.55
CA LEU A 167 -24.27 -15.41 6.45
C LEU A 167 -23.42 -14.68 5.39
N VAL A 168 -22.43 -13.90 5.82
CA VAL A 168 -21.51 -13.20 4.92
C VAL A 168 -20.57 -14.18 4.23
N THR A 169 -19.90 -15.06 4.98
CA THR A 169 -18.92 -16.01 4.44
C THR A 169 -19.56 -17.00 3.46
N VAL A 170 -20.65 -17.66 3.86
CA VAL A 170 -21.35 -18.62 2.98
C VAL A 170 -22.02 -17.91 1.80
N GLY A 171 -22.57 -16.71 2.01
CA GLY A 171 -23.13 -15.90 0.94
C GLY A 171 -22.09 -15.58 -0.14
N ARG A 172 -20.92 -15.03 0.25
CA ARG A 172 -19.86 -14.67 -0.69
C ARG A 172 -19.22 -15.88 -1.37
N ALA A 173 -18.99 -16.98 -0.65
CA ALA A 173 -18.40 -18.19 -1.20
C ALA A 173 -19.31 -18.91 -2.24
N LEU A 174 -20.63 -18.73 -2.15
CA LEU A 174 -21.62 -19.27 -3.09
C LEU A 174 -22.09 -18.25 -4.14
N ARG A 175 -21.55 -17.02 -4.12
CA ARG A 175 -21.82 -16.01 -5.13
C ARG A 175 -21.38 -16.51 -6.51
N ASP A 176 -22.21 -16.26 -7.52
CA ASP A 176 -21.98 -16.63 -8.92
C ASP A 176 -21.78 -18.15 -9.16
N LYS A 177 -22.12 -19.00 -8.18
CA LYS A 177 -22.05 -20.48 -8.25
C LYS A 177 -23.30 -21.13 -8.83
N SER A 178 -23.13 -22.33 -9.39
CA SER A 178 -24.20 -23.12 -10.00
C SER A 178 -25.21 -23.65 -8.96
N ALA A 179 -26.46 -23.85 -9.37
CA ALA A 179 -27.51 -24.39 -8.50
C ALA A 179 -27.18 -25.78 -7.89
N VAL A 180 -26.25 -26.53 -8.52
CA VAL A 180 -25.74 -27.82 -7.99
C VAL A 180 -24.83 -27.57 -6.78
N GLU A 181 -23.87 -26.66 -6.89
CA GLU A 181 -23.00 -26.25 -5.77
C GLU A 181 -23.82 -25.70 -4.59
N TRP A 182 -24.93 -25.00 -4.87
CA TRP A 182 -25.85 -24.50 -3.84
C TRP A 182 -26.59 -25.60 -3.05
N GLU A 183 -27.05 -26.69 -3.69
CA GLU A 183 -27.67 -27.82 -2.97
C GLU A 183 -26.63 -28.71 -2.26
N VAL A 184 -25.40 -28.82 -2.79
CA VAL A 184 -24.26 -29.44 -2.09
C VAL A 184 -23.95 -28.65 -0.81
N ALA A 185 -23.79 -27.33 -0.90
CA ALA A 185 -23.56 -26.47 0.26
C ALA A 185 -24.74 -26.49 1.25
N SER A 186 -25.99 -26.54 0.78
CA SER A 186 -27.15 -26.73 1.68
C SER A 186 -27.15 -28.08 2.40
N THR A 187 -26.46 -29.08 1.88
CA THR A 187 -26.31 -30.39 2.51
C THR A 187 -25.19 -30.35 3.56
N GLU A 188 -24.03 -29.82 3.21
CA GLU A 188 -22.88 -29.76 4.12
C GLU A 188 -23.07 -28.82 5.31
N VAL A 189 -23.64 -27.62 5.10
CA VAL A 189 -23.93 -26.71 6.23
C VAL A 189 -24.97 -27.32 7.18
N ARG A 190 -25.96 -28.08 6.66
CA ARG A 190 -26.94 -28.82 7.50
C ARG A 190 -26.30 -29.98 8.26
N ASN A 191 -25.32 -30.67 7.66
CA ASN A 191 -24.58 -31.74 8.31
C ASN A 191 -23.61 -31.21 9.39
N SER A 192 -23.21 -29.94 9.30
CA SER A 192 -22.32 -29.30 10.28
C SER A 192 -23.01 -29.08 11.64
N GLN A 193 -22.70 -29.94 12.62
CA GLN A 193 -23.09 -29.72 14.02
C GLN A 193 -22.23 -28.62 14.65
N PHE A 194 -22.73 -27.40 14.77
CA PHE A 194 -22.11 -26.36 15.60
C PHE A 194 -22.03 -26.82 17.06
N ARG A 195 -20.84 -27.23 17.51
CA ARG A 195 -20.56 -27.50 18.92
C ARG A 195 -19.95 -26.27 19.56
N HIS A 196 -20.30 -26.00 20.81
CA HIS A 196 -19.53 -25.05 21.63
C HIS A 196 -18.17 -25.67 21.95
N MET A 197 -17.18 -25.40 21.11
CA MET A 197 -15.78 -25.57 21.44
C MET A 197 -15.28 -24.28 22.10
N GLU A 198 -14.53 -24.41 23.18
CA GLU A 198 -13.96 -23.28 23.91
C GLU A 198 -12.47 -23.13 23.61
N GLN A 199 -11.99 -21.88 23.58
CA GLN A 199 -10.60 -21.48 23.78
C GLN A 199 -9.55 -22.09 22.83
N ILE A 200 -9.29 -21.42 21.70
CA ILE A 200 -7.97 -21.38 21.04
C ILE A 200 -7.70 -19.96 20.52
N GLU A 201 -6.42 -19.59 20.46
CA GLU A 201 -5.94 -18.23 20.24
C GLU A 201 -5.97 -17.74 18.78
N ASP A 202 -5.36 -16.57 18.57
CA ASP A 202 -5.46 -15.70 17.41
C ASP A 202 -4.13 -15.68 16.63
N TYR A 203 -3.71 -16.85 16.14
CA TYR A 203 -2.39 -17.08 15.54
C TYR A 203 -2.22 -16.38 14.18
N ASN A 204 -1.20 -15.50 14.06
CA ASN A 204 -0.72 -14.95 12.79
C ASN A 204 -0.13 -16.08 11.93
N ILE A 205 -0.72 -16.37 10.77
CA ILE A 205 -0.13 -17.26 9.77
C ILE A 205 0.67 -16.37 8.79
N PRO A 206 2.00 -16.53 8.64
CA PRO A 206 2.75 -15.81 7.61
C PRO A 206 2.32 -16.26 6.22
N ILE A 207 2.13 -15.31 5.30
CA ILE A 207 1.78 -15.64 3.91
C ILE A 207 2.89 -16.42 3.24
N GLU A 208 4.15 -16.09 3.52
CA GLU A 208 5.29 -16.79 2.91
C GLU A 208 5.40 -18.27 3.34
N ASP A 209 4.94 -18.61 4.55
CA ASP A 209 4.79 -20.01 4.97
C ASP A 209 3.71 -20.73 4.15
N LEU A 210 2.60 -20.05 3.82
CA LEU A 210 1.59 -20.60 2.90
C LEU A 210 2.14 -20.79 1.49
N THR A 211 2.96 -19.86 0.97
CA THR A 211 3.71 -20.03 -0.30
C THR A 211 4.56 -21.30 -0.25
N ARG A 212 5.36 -21.48 0.81
CA ARG A 212 6.25 -22.64 0.98
C ARG A 212 5.49 -23.96 1.05
N TYR A 213 4.36 -23.98 1.76
CA TYR A 213 3.51 -25.16 1.85
C TYR A 213 2.78 -25.45 0.51
N ALA A 214 2.32 -24.43 -0.21
CA ALA A 214 1.66 -24.59 -1.52
C ALA A 214 2.60 -25.15 -2.60
N VAL A 215 3.85 -24.68 -2.66
CA VAL A 215 4.89 -25.20 -3.57
C VAL A 215 5.25 -26.65 -3.23
N GLY A 216 5.40 -26.98 -1.95
CA GLY A 216 5.73 -28.33 -1.49
C GLY A 216 4.60 -29.34 -1.73
N TYR A 217 3.36 -28.97 -1.42
CA TYR A 217 2.17 -29.80 -1.66
C TYR A 217 1.79 -29.89 -3.15
N GLY A 218 2.39 -29.05 -4.00
CA GLY A 218 2.06 -28.97 -5.43
C GLY A 218 0.65 -28.48 -5.69
N LEU A 219 0.19 -27.47 -4.92
CA LEU A 219 -1.13 -26.85 -5.09
C LEU A 219 -1.26 -26.14 -6.45
N HIS A 220 -0.14 -25.60 -6.95
CA HIS A 220 -0.02 -24.98 -8.27
C HIS A 220 1.09 -25.70 -9.04
N GLN A 221 0.78 -26.81 -9.72
CA GLN A 221 1.78 -27.61 -10.46
C GLN A 221 2.24 -26.93 -11.77
N ASP A 222 1.63 -25.81 -12.11
CA ASP A 222 1.78 -25.02 -13.33
C ASP A 222 2.58 -23.72 -13.12
N VAL A 223 3.23 -23.53 -11.96
CA VAL A 223 4.12 -22.39 -11.69
C VAL A 223 5.54 -22.66 -12.17
N GLU A 224 6.09 -21.73 -12.95
CA GLU A 224 7.46 -21.79 -13.44
C GLU A 224 8.44 -21.23 -12.40
N SER A 225 8.05 -20.22 -11.62
CA SER A 225 8.84 -19.61 -10.53
C SER A 225 8.20 -19.74 -9.12
N ILE A 226 8.99 -19.53 -8.06
CA ILE A 226 8.52 -19.35 -6.67
C ILE A 226 7.69 -18.06 -6.57
N GLU A 227 8.00 -17.03 -7.37
CA GLU A 227 7.22 -15.80 -7.42
C GLU A 227 5.81 -16.05 -7.97
N ASP A 228 5.65 -16.84 -9.04
CA ASP A 228 4.31 -17.13 -9.58
C ASP A 228 3.45 -17.88 -8.55
N ALA A 229 4.09 -18.68 -7.69
CA ALA A 229 3.42 -19.35 -6.57
C ALA A 229 3.05 -18.33 -5.47
N ARG A 230 3.92 -17.37 -5.17
CA ARG A 230 3.66 -16.27 -4.23
C ARG A 230 2.52 -15.39 -4.73
N GLU A 231 2.50 -15.01 -6.01
CA GLU A 231 1.41 -14.25 -6.64
C GLU A 231 0.08 -15.01 -6.57
N LYS A 232 0.04 -16.29 -6.96
CA LYS A 232 -1.16 -17.13 -6.88
C LYS A 232 -1.69 -17.23 -5.44
N VAL A 233 -0.81 -17.48 -4.47
CA VAL A 233 -1.18 -17.51 -3.05
C VAL A 233 -1.71 -16.15 -2.57
N HIS A 234 -1.17 -15.02 -3.03
CA HIS A 234 -1.74 -13.70 -2.72
C HIS A 234 -3.13 -13.48 -3.34
N VAL A 235 -3.38 -13.96 -4.57
CA VAL A 235 -4.71 -13.89 -5.22
C VAL A 235 -5.72 -14.79 -4.52
N GLU A 236 -5.34 -16.00 -4.11
CA GLU A 236 -6.19 -16.88 -3.31
C GLU A 236 -6.46 -16.28 -1.92
N ILE A 237 -5.44 -15.76 -1.24
CA ILE A 237 -5.60 -15.08 0.06
C ILE A 237 -6.51 -13.86 -0.05
N LYS A 238 -6.39 -13.07 -1.12
CA LYS A 238 -7.32 -11.96 -1.39
C LYS A 238 -8.75 -12.47 -1.55
N THR A 239 -8.95 -13.54 -2.31
CA THR A 239 -10.26 -14.19 -2.49
C THR A 239 -10.83 -14.72 -1.16
N LEU A 240 -9.99 -15.28 -0.28
CA LEU A 240 -10.37 -15.75 1.05
C LEU A 240 -10.64 -14.59 2.04
N LYS A 241 -9.90 -13.48 1.96
CA LYS A 241 -10.17 -12.21 2.68
C LYS A 241 -11.51 -11.62 2.23
N ASP A 242 -11.76 -11.56 0.92
CA ASP A 242 -13.01 -11.08 0.33
C ASP A 242 -14.20 -11.95 0.75
N CYS A 243 -14.04 -13.28 0.82
CA CYS A 243 -15.03 -14.22 1.35
C CYS A 243 -15.14 -14.22 2.88
N CYS A 244 -14.39 -13.37 3.60
CA CYS A 244 -14.31 -13.34 5.07
C CYS A 244 -13.95 -14.69 5.72
N MET A 245 -13.28 -15.58 4.98
CA MET A 245 -12.71 -16.82 5.51
C MET A 245 -11.34 -16.56 6.17
N LEU A 246 -10.58 -15.62 5.61
CA LEU A 246 -9.40 -15.02 6.23
C LEU A 246 -9.66 -13.57 6.63
N LEU A 247 -8.84 -13.10 7.56
CA LEU A 247 -8.74 -11.73 8.04
C LEU A 247 -7.31 -11.24 7.76
N GLY A 248 -7.16 -9.97 7.36
CA GLY A 248 -5.87 -9.29 7.42
C GLY A 248 -5.44 -9.00 8.86
N THR A 249 -4.19 -8.61 9.05
CA THR A 249 -3.63 -8.26 10.37
C THR A 249 -3.12 -6.81 10.37
N GLU A 250 -2.30 -6.42 11.36
CA GLU A 250 -1.58 -5.15 11.31
C GLU A 250 -0.49 -5.10 10.21
N THR A 251 0.04 -6.25 9.78
CA THR A 251 0.83 -6.35 8.54
C THR A 251 0.09 -7.18 7.49
N GLU A 252 0.19 -6.80 6.22
CA GLU A 252 -0.37 -7.57 5.10
C GLU A 252 0.41 -8.89 4.86
N GLU A 253 1.63 -9.01 5.41
CA GLU A 253 2.47 -10.22 5.41
C GLU A 253 1.82 -11.43 6.12
N HIS A 254 0.80 -11.20 6.94
CA HIS A 254 0.16 -12.22 7.76
C HIS A 254 -1.36 -12.27 7.55
N VAL A 255 -1.94 -13.43 7.82
CA VAL A 255 -3.39 -13.67 7.82
C VAL A 255 -3.83 -14.41 9.08
N LYS A 256 -5.10 -14.24 9.46
CA LYS A 256 -5.76 -15.08 10.48
C LYS A 256 -7.05 -15.66 9.95
N MET A 257 -7.45 -16.80 10.51
CA MET A 257 -8.81 -17.34 10.33
C MET A 257 -9.62 -17.06 11.60
N HIS A 258 -10.81 -16.45 11.45
CA HIS A 258 -11.72 -16.18 12.57
C HIS A 258 -12.11 -17.50 13.26
N ASP A 259 -12.16 -17.53 14.60
CA ASP A 259 -12.37 -18.76 15.39
C ASP A 259 -13.54 -19.63 14.91
N LEU A 260 -14.75 -19.09 14.78
CA LEU A 260 -15.91 -19.83 14.28
C LEU A 260 -15.77 -20.37 12.84
N VAL A 261 -14.98 -19.72 11.97
CA VAL A 261 -14.68 -20.24 10.62
C VAL A 261 -13.69 -21.40 10.72
N ARG A 262 -12.69 -21.25 11.59
CA ARG A 262 -11.64 -22.24 11.88
C ARG A 262 -12.22 -23.52 12.46
N ASP A 263 -13.12 -23.42 13.44
CA ASP A 263 -13.76 -24.56 14.08
C ASP A 263 -14.58 -25.38 13.07
N VAL A 264 -15.33 -24.70 12.18
CA VAL A 264 -16.08 -25.34 11.10
C VAL A 264 -15.13 -25.97 10.07
N ALA A 265 -14.07 -25.29 9.66
CA ALA A 265 -13.07 -25.83 8.73
C ALA A 265 -12.38 -27.08 9.28
N ILE A 266 -11.97 -27.06 10.56
CA ILE A 266 -11.39 -28.22 11.26
C ILE A 266 -12.42 -29.36 11.34
N GLN A 267 -13.68 -29.07 11.66
CA GLN A 267 -14.74 -30.08 11.74
C GLN A 267 -15.03 -30.76 10.39
N ILE A 268 -15.05 -30.00 9.29
CA ILE A 268 -15.17 -30.52 7.92
C ILE A 268 -13.94 -31.38 7.60
N ALA A 269 -12.74 -30.85 7.78
CA ALA A 269 -11.49 -31.50 7.41
C ALA A 269 -11.19 -32.77 8.24
N SER A 270 -11.65 -32.84 9.50
CA SER A 270 -11.58 -34.03 10.36
C SER A 270 -12.70 -35.07 10.12
N SER A 271 -13.48 -34.91 9.05
CA SER A 271 -14.36 -35.97 8.55
C SER A 271 -13.54 -37.13 7.95
N LYS A 272 -14.21 -38.27 7.70
CA LYS A 272 -13.58 -39.45 7.09
C LYS A 272 -13.19 -39.26 5.61
N GLU A 273 -13.69 -38.21 4.97
CA GLU A 273 -13.50 -37.96 3.54
C GLU A 273 -12.22 -37.18 3.26
N TYR A 274 -11.83 -36.28 4.16
CA TYR A 274 -10.69 -35.38 3.96
C TYR A 274 -9.45 -35.76 4.79
N GLY A 275 -9.61 -36.33 5.99
CA GLY A 275 -8.50 -36.97 6.72
C GLY A 275 -7.55 -36.07 7.52
N PHE A 276 -7.94 -34.84 7.88
CA PHE A 276 -7.07 -33.89 8.57
C PHE A 276 -7.14 -34.01 10.10
N MET A 277 -5.99 -33.93 10.78
CA MET A 277 -5.91 -33.68 12.23
C MET A 277 -5.25 -32.32 12.50
N VAL A 278 -6.06 -31.29 12.76
CA VAL A 278 -5.58 -29.96 13.15
C VAL A 278 -5.92 -29.71 14.62
N LYS A 279 -4.89 -29.47 15.42
CA LYS A 279 -4.97 -29.06 16.83
C LYS A 279 -3.89 -28.01 17.12
N ALA A 280 -3.87 -26.94 16.32
CA ALA A 280 -2.92 -25.85 16.49
C ALA A 280 -3.33 -24.90 17.62
N GLY A 281 -2.37 -24.41 18.41
CA GLY A 281 -2.60 -23.38 19.43
C GLY A 281 -3.42 -23.80 20.66
N ILE A 282 -3.57 -25.11 20.93
CA ILE A 282 -4.46 -25.61 22.01
C ILE A 282 -3.73 -25.81 23.36
N GLY A 283 -2.40 -25.65 23.38
CA GLY A 283 -1.57 -25.86 24.59
C GLY A 283 -1.21 -27.32 24.87
N LEU A 284 -1.18 -28.19 23.84
CA LEU A 284 -0.76 -29.59 23.97
C LEU A 284 0.68 -29.71 24.49
N LYS A 285 0.86 -30.64 25.43
CA LYS A 285 2.15 -31.14 25.92
C LYS A 285 2.42 -32.59 25.54
N GLU A 286 1.38 -33.39 25.37
CA GLU A 286 1.46 -34.81 25.01
C GLU A 286 0.92 -35.01 23.59
N TRP A 287 1.38 -36.06 22.90
CA TRP A 287 0.84 -36.42 21.59
C TRP A 287 -0.66 -36.77 21.67
N PRO A 288 -1.52 -36.22 20.80
CA PRO A 288 -2.96 -36.41 20.88
C PRO A 288 -3.41 -37.81 20.44
N MET A 289 -3.30 -38.79 21.36
CA MET A 289 -3.77 -40.17 21.15
C MET A 289 -5.25 -40.20 20.76
N CYS A 290 -5.55 -40.91 19.67
CA CYS A 290 -6.89 -40.99 19.08
C CYS A 290 -7.49 -42.38 19.25
N SER A 291 -8.82 -42.47 19.41
CA SER A 291 -9.57 -43.75 19.41
C SER A 291 -9.90 -44.27 18.01
N LYS A 292 -9.41 -43.60 16.96
CA LYS A 292 -9.49 -43.99 15.55
C LYS A 292 -8.09 -44.22 15.01
N SER A 293 -7.97 -45.09 14.00
CA SER A 293 -6.74 -45.26 13.22
C SER A 293 -6.35 -43.97 12.49
N PHE A 294 -5.04 -43.74 12.34
CA PHE A 294 -4.45 -42.67 11.53
C PHE A 294 -4.20 -43.08 10.07
N GLU A 295 -4.58 -44.30 9.64
CA GLU A 295 -4.28 -44.83 8.30
C GLU A 295 -4.80 -43.95 7.15
N GLY A 296 -5.96 -43.31 7.34
CA GLY A 296 -6.57 -42.37 6.40
C GLY A 296 -6.27 -40.90 6.71
N CYS A 297 -5.17 -40.61 7.42
CA CYS A 297 -4.78 -39.24 7.76
C CYS A 297 -3.87 -38.65 6.67
N THR A 298 -4.28 -37.53 6.10
CA THR A 298 -3.62 -36.84 4.97
C THR A 298 -2.77 -35.66 5.41
N ALA A 299 -3.13 -35.01 6.51
CA ALA A 299 -2.41 -33.87 7.09
C ALA A 299 -2.54 -33.82 8.62
N ILE A 300 -1.44 -33.50 9.30
CA ILE A 300 -1.37 -33.25 10.74
C ILE A 300 -0.81 -31.84 11.00
N SER A 301 -1.49 -31.05 11.83
CA SER A 301 -0.98 -29.75 12.31
C SER A 301 -1.16 -29.58 13.82
N LEU A 302 -0.04 -29.52 14.54
CA LEU A 302 0.10 -29.24 15.97
C LEU A 302 0.97 -27.99 16.23
N MET A 303 1.04 -27.03 15.29
CA MET A 303 1.75 -25.75 15.46
C MET A 303 1.18 -24.92 16.64
N GLY A 304 1.96 -24.03 17.25
CA GLY A 304 1.50 -23.21 18.38
C GLY A 304 1.27 -24.00 19.69
N ASN A 305 1.74 -25.24 19.77
CA ASN A 305 1.78 -26.03 21.00
C ASN A 305 3.23 -26.13 21.52
N LYS A 306 3.47 -26.90 22.58
CA LYS A 306 4.82 -27.27 23.04
C LYS A 306 4.81 -28.74 23.42
N VAL A 307 4.71 -29.59 22.39
CA VAL A 307 4.64 -31.04 22.58
C VAL A 307 6.00 -31.52 23.13
N ALA A 308 5.97 -32.08 24.33
CA ALA A 308 7.12 -32.52 25.11
C ALA A 308 7.40 -34.02 24.98
N GLU A 309 6.46 -34.81 24.45
CA GLU A 309 6.63 -36.25 24.19
C GLU A 309 6.01 -36.63 22.82
N LEU A 310 6.75 -37.44 22.04
CA LEU A 310 6.33 -38.00 20.75
C LEU A 310 6.29 -39.54 20.82
N PRO A 311 5.40 -40.20 20.07
CA PRO A 311 5.41 -41.67 19.98
C PRO A 311 6.66 -42.17 19.23
N GLU A 312 7.19 -43.32 19.65
CA GLU A 312 8.34 -43.99 19.01
C GLU A 312 8.18 -44.18 17.49
N GLY A 313 6.97 -44.52 17.05
CA GLY A 313 6.63 -44.66 15.64
C GLY A 313 5.13 -44.50 15.41
N LEU A 314 4.75 -44.00 14.24
CA LEU A 314 3.36 -43.67 13.89
C LEU A 314 3.03 -44.17 12.47
N VAL A 315 1.92 -44.91 12.32
CA VAL A 315 1.50 -45.49 11.04
C VAL A 315 0.48 -44.58 10.35
N CYS A 316 0.99 -43.73 9.45
CA CYS A 316 0.20 -42.76 8.68
C CYS A 316 0.58 -42.83 7.18
N PRO A 317 0.27 -43.94 6.48
CA PRO A 317 0.73 -44.17 5.10
C PRO A 317 0.19 -43.19 4.05
N GLN A 318 -0.83 -42.38 4.35
CA GLN A 318 -1.41 -41.39 3.42
C GLN A 318 -1.00 -39.94 3.75
N LEU A 319 -0.12 -39.74 4.74
CA LEU A 319 0.18 -38.43 5.31
C LEU A 319 1.16 -37.62 4.47
N LYS A 320 0.66 -36.54 3.87
CA LYS A 320 1.39 -35.62 2.99
C LYS A 320 1.94 -34.39 3.71
N VAL A 321 1.24 -33.88 4.71
CA VAL A 321 1.57 -32.60 5.38
C VAL A 321 1.72 -32.80 6.89
N VAL A 322 2.86 -32.41 7.45
CA VAL A 322 3.15 -32.52 8.89
C VAL A 322 3.69 -31.18 9.40
N LEU A 323 2.93 -30.48 10.25
CA LEU A 323 3.31 -29.19 10.85
C LEU A 323 3.31 -29.33 12.39
N LEU A 324 4.46 -29.24 13.07
CA LEU A 324 4.54 -29.51 14.53
C LEU A 324 5.35 -28.43 15.27
N GLU A 325 4.87 -28.00 16.44
CA GLU A 325 5.69 -27.23 17.41
C GLU A 325 5.98 -28.08 18.66
N LEU A 326 7.26 -28.36 18.85
CA LEU A 326 7.84 -29.25 19.86
C LEU A 326 8.54 -28.43 20.94
N ASP A 327 8.68 -28.98 22.15
CA ASP A 327 9.43 -28.29 23.20
C ASP A 327 10.93 -28.17 22.86
N ARG A 328 11.57 -27.09 23.31
CA ARG A 328 12.93 -26.71 22.92
C ARG A 328 13.97 -27.66 23.52
N GLY A 329 14.28 -28.72 22.78
CA GLY A 329 15.29 -29.72 23.13
C GLY A 329 14.78 -31.16 23.08
N LEU A 330 13.48 -31.40 22.83
CA LEU A 330 12.91 -32.74 22.68
C LEU A 330 13.56 -33.50 21.52
N ASN A 331 14.22 -34.63 21.80
CA ASN A 331 14.71 -35.53 20.76
C ASN A 331 13.53 -36.19 20.03
N VAL A 332 13.45 -36.03 18.71
CA VAL A 332 12.47 -36.74 17.87
C VAL A 332 12.88 -38.22 17.75
N PRO A 333 11.99 -39.20 18.03
CA PRO A 333 12.31 -40.62 17.93
C PRO A 333 12.70 -41.05 16.52
N GLU A 334 13.66 -41.98 16.41
CA GLU A 334 14.25 -42.39 15.12
C GLU A 334 13.24 -43.05 14.17
N ARG A 335 12.19 -43.69 14.70
CA ARG A 335 11.13 -44.34 13.91
C ARG A 335 9.86 -43.50 13.75
N PHE A 336 9.84 -42.27 14.26
CA PHE A 336 8.64 -41.43 14.23
C PHE A 336 8.07 -41.28 12.81
N PHE A 337 8.94 -40.99 11.83
CA PHE A 337 8.59 -40.81 10.42
C PHE A 337 8.57 -42.11 9.59
N GLU A 338 9.00 -43.27 10.12
CA GLU A 338 9.17 -44.53 9.34
C GLU A 338 7.84 -45.01 8.70
N GLY A 339 6.71 -44.73 9.35
CA GLY A 339 5.37 -45.06 8.86
C GLY A 339 4.70 -44.00 7.98
N MET A 340 5.40 -42.91 7.62
CA MET A 340 4.85 -41.74 6.92
C MET A 340 5.47 -41.58 5.51
N LYS A 341 5.07 -42.44 4.56
CA LYS A 341 5.79 -42.61 3.28
C LYS A 341 5.50 -41.55 2.21
N GLU A 342 4.37 -40.85 2.33
CA GLU A 342 3.89 -39.91 1.31
C GLU A 342 4.07 -38.42 1.71
N ILE A 343 4.94 -38.12 2.70
CA ILE A 343 5.18 -36.72 3.12
C ILE A 343 5.76 -35.92 1.96
N GLU A 344 5.09 -34.82 1.64
CA GLU A 344 5.47 -33.80 0.66
C GLU A 344 5.85 -32.47 1.34
N VAL A 345 5.27 -32.20 2.52
CA VAL A 345 5.51 -30.99 3.32
C VAL A 345 5.77 -31.36 4.78
N LEU A 346 6.93 -30.94 5.30
CA LEU A 346 7.30 -31.06 6.71
C LEU A 346 7.71 -29.69 7.26
N SER A 347 7.03 -29.24 8.31
CA SER A 347 7.34 -28.01 9.05
C SER A 347 7.49 -28.36 10.53
N LEU A 348 8.68 -28.15 11.09
CA LEU A 348 8.98 -28.44 12.48
C LEU A 348 9.51 -27.19 13.16
N LYS A 349 8.98 -26.89 14.34
CA LYS A 349 9.49 -25.83 15.20
C LYS A 349 9.93 -26.39 16.56
N GLY A 350 11.13 -26.05 17.00
CA GLY A 350 11.74 -26.58 18.23
C GLY A 350 12.29 -28.01 18.09
N GLY A 351 12.51 -28.68 19.22
CA GLY A 351 13.07 -30.04 19.26
C GLY A 351 14.56 -30.17 18.89
N CYS A 352 15.02 -31.43 18.94
CA CYS A 352 16.33 -31.93 18.48
C CYS A 352 16.06 -33.05 17.47
N LEU A 353 16.69 -32.99 16.29
CA LEU A 353 16.41 -33.93 15.21
C LEU A 353 17.54 -34.93 14.99
N SER A 354 17.22 -36.23 15.08
CA SER A 354 18.06 -37.34 14.61
C SER A 354 17.52 -37.80 13.25
N LEU A 355 18.29 -37.57 12.20
CA LEU A 355 17.74 -37.42 10.84
C LEU A 355 17.90 -38.66 9.94
N GLN A 356 18.42 -39.76 10.50
CA GLN A 356 18.19 -41.11 9.94
C GLN A 356 16.69 -41.45 9.83
N SER A 357 15.83 -40.76 10.58
CA SER A 357 14.37 -40.86 10.48
C SER A 357 13.80 -40.33 9.16
N LEU A 358 14.40 -39.29 8.56
CA LEU A 358 13.89 -38.65 7.34
C LEU A 358 14.48 -39.19 6.03
N GLN A 359 15.54 -40.01 6.06
CA GLN A 359 16.15 -40.58 4.84
C GLN A 359 15.17 -41.38 3.96
N PHE A 360 14.06 -41.86 4.55
CA PHE A 360 13.00 -42.60 3.85
C PHE A 360 11.91 -41.71 3.25
N SER A 361 11.91 -40.41 3.54
CA SER A 361 10.88 -39.44 3.11
C SER A 361 11.15 -38.88 1.71
N THR A 362 11.44 -39.75 0.73
CA THR A 362 11.90 -39.34 -0.62
C THR A 362 10.85 -38.61 -1.47
N ASN A 363 9.61 -38.49 -0.99
CA ASN A 363 8.54 -37.68 -1.56
C ASN A 363 8.60 -36.19 -1.13
N LEU A 364 9.43 -35.84 -0.14
CA LEU A 364 9.46 -34.52 0.48
C LEU A 364 9.91 -33.42 -0.48
N GLN A 365 9.08 -32.38 -0.61
CA GLN A 365 9.26 -31.25 -1.52
C GLN A 365 9.45 -29.92 -0.79
N SER A 366 8.92 -29.75 0.43
CA SER A 366 9.17 -28.60 1.29
C SER A 366 9.49 -29.04 2.72
N LEU A 367 10.66 -28.63 3.22
CA LEU A 367 11.16 -28.91 4.57
C LEU A 367 11.51 -27.61 5.28
N LEU A 368 10.73 -27.19 6.26
CA LEU A 368 11.03 -26.04 7.12
C LEU A 368 11.38 -26.51 8.54
N LEU A 369 12.55 -26.12 9.01
CA LEU A 369 13.04 -26.36 10.37
C LEU A 369 13.24 -25.00 11.04
N MET A 370 12.47 -24.73 12.08
CA MET A 370 12.45 -23.47 12.83
C MET A 370 12.95 -23.68 14.26
N GLU A 371 13.92 -22.91 14.74
CA GLU A 371 14.50 -23.04 16.09
C GLU A 371 15.01 -24.47 16.43
N CYS A 372 15.26 -25.30 15.41
CA CYS A 372 15.55 -26.72 15.56
C CYS A 372 17.03 -26.95 15.90
N LYS A 373 17.32 -27.96 16.71
CA LYS A 373 18.68 -28.48 16.88
C LYS A 373 18.93 -29.64 15.92
N CYS A 374 19.53 -29.33 14.77
CA CYS A 374 20.00 -30.29 13.78
C CYS A 374 21.39 -30.82 14.15
N LYS A 375 21.65 -32.10 13.88
CA LYS A 375 22.97 -32.76 14.02
C LYS A 375 23.19 -33.68 12.83
N ASP A 376 24.33 -33.52 12.15
CA ASP A 376 24.61 -34.12 10.84
C ASP A 376 23.59 -33.66 9.78
N LEU A 377 24.07 -33.27 8.59
CA LEU A 377 23.25 -32.77 7.49
C LEU A 377 23.44 -33.58 6.20
N ILE A 378 24.28 -34.63 6.20
CA ILE A 378 24.64 -35.41 5.00
C ILE A 378 23.41 -36.12 4.38
N TRP A 379 22.43 -36.50 5.20
CA TRP A 379 21.16 -37.12 4.79
C TRP A 379 20.33 -36.26 3.81
N LEU A 380 20.56 -34.94 3.74
CA LEU A 380 19.85 -34.04 2.83
C LEU A 380 19.95 -34.48 1.37
N ARG A 381 21.11 -35.03 0.95
CA ARG A 381 21.33 -35.47 -0.44
C ARG A 381 20.31 -36.51 -0.92
N GLU A 382 19.75 -37.31 -0.01
CA GLU A 382 18.78 -38.37 -0.33
C GLU A 382 17.40 -37.78 -0.73
N LEU A 383 17.12 -36.51 -0.35
CA LEU A 383 15.86 -35.81 -0.63
C LEU A 383 15.84 -35.19 -2.04
N GLN A 384 16.09 -36.00 -3.07
CA GLN A 384 16.24 -35.57 -4.47
C GLN A 384 15.04 -34.84 -5.10
N ARG A 385 13.89 -34.71 -4.41
CA ARG A 385 12.70 -33.94 -4.84
C ARG A 385 12.52 -32.60 -4.12
N LEU A 386 13.41 -32.26 -3.18
CA LEU A 386 13.25 -31.10 -2.32
C LEU A 386 13.36 -29.80 -3.12
N LYS A 387 12.27 -29.03 -3.15
CA LYS A 387 12.16 -27.70 -3.79
C LYS A 387 12.45 -26.57 -2.81
N ILE A 388 12.04 -26.75 -1.55
CA ILE A 388 12.16 -25.76 -0.49
C ILE A 388 12.81 -26.41 0.73
N LEU A 389 13.88 -25.80 1.23
CA LEU A 389 14.57 -26.20 2.45
C LEU A 389 14.74 -24.97 3.35
N GLY A 390 14.45 -25.05 4.63
CA GLY A 390 14.60 -23.94 5.56
C GLY A 390 15.19 -24.33 6.90
N PHE A 391 16.13 -23.53 7.37
CA PHE A 391 16.83 -23.61 8.64
C PHE A 391 16.71 -22.25 9.35
N ILE A 392 15.50 -21.91 9.79
CA ILE A 392 15.17 -20.61 10.36
C ILE A 392 15.52 -20.63 11.85
N GLY A 393 16.45 -19.80 12.32
CA GLY A 393 16.86 -19.76 13.72
C GLY A 393 17.58 -21.03 14.22
N CYS A 394 18.12 -21.86 13.32
CA CYS A 394 18.73 -23.14 13.64
C CYS A 394 20.18 -22.99 14.13
N ASP A 395 20.36 -22.39 15.32
CA ASP A 395 21.64 -22.07 15.96
C ASP A 395 22.65 -23.24 16.08
N SER A 396 22.29 -24.50 15.85
CA SER A 396 23.22 -25.64 15.92
C SER A 396 23.93 -25.96 14.59
N ILE A 397 23.69 -25.18 13.54
CA ILE A 397 24.33 -25.35 12.24
C ILE A 397 25.55 -24.42 12.16
N GLU A 398 26.74 -25.01 12.21
CA GLU A 398 28.02 -24.29 12.11
C GLU A 398 28.54 -24.25 10.65
N GLU A 399 28.21 -25.28 9.86
CA GLU A 399 28.63 -25.44 8.46
C GLU A 399 27.52 -26.17 7.66
N LEU A 400 27.25 -25.73 6.42
CA LEU A 400 26.39 -26.48 5.48
C LEU A 400 27.22 -27.61 4.79
N PRO A 401 26.67 -28.82 4.59
CA PRO A 401 27.38 -29.91 3.91
C PRO A 401 27.51 -29.65 2.40
N GLY A 402 28.63 -30.05 1.80
CA GLY A 402 28.81 -29.95 0.34
C GLY A 402 27.84 -30.84 -0.44
N GLU A 403 27.43 -31.95 0.16
CA GLU A 403 26.48 -32.94 -0.37
C GLU A 403 25.07 -32.38 -0.59
N MET A 404 24.70 -31.25 0.03
CA MET A 404 23.46 -30.54 -0.32
C MET A 404 23.43 -30.17 -1.81
N GLY A 405 24.59 -29.97 -2.46
CA GLY A 405 24.70 -29.65 -3.88
C GLY A 405 24.08 -30.68 -4.83
N GLU A 406 23.79 -31.90 -4.34
CA GLU A 406 23.10 -32.93 -5.11
C GLU A 406 21.59 -32.68 -5.27
N LEU A 407 21.00 -31.70 -4.56
CA LEU A 407 19.58 -31.33 -4.58
C LEU A 407 19.18 -30.57 -5.87
N LYS A 408 19.17 -31.29 -7.00
CA LYS A 408 18.89 -30.76 -8.35
C LYS A 408 17.55 -30.02 -8.52
N GLU A 409 16.60 -30.30 -7.62
CA GLU A 409 15.25 -29.71 -7.61
C GLU A 409 15.09 -28.51 -6.67
N LEU A 410 16.15 -28.09 -5.95
CA LEU A 410 16.04 -27.01 -4.96
C LEU A 410 15.89 -25.64 -5.63
N ARG A 411 14.85 -24.91 -5.21
CA ARG A 411 14.36 -23.64 -5.77
C ARG A 411 14.39 -22.51 -4.74
N LEU A 412 14.17 -22.86 -3.46
CA LEU A 412 14.33 -21.99 -2.30
C LEU A 412 15.15 -22.67 -1.20
N LEU A 413 16.13 -21.96 -0.63
CA LEU A 413 16.81 -22.37 0.60
C LEU A 413 16.75 -21.24 1.65
N ASP A 414 16.44 -21.50 2.90
CA ASP A 414 16.35 -20.51 3.97
C ASP A 414 17.35 -20.91 5.07
N VAL A 415 18.14 -19.97 5.57
CA VAL A 415 19.06 -20.10 6.72
C VAL A 415 18.93 -18.89 7.66
N THR A 416 17.77 -18.22 7.64
CA THR A 416 17.49 -16.95 8.34
C THR A 416 17.76 -17.05 9.83
N GLY A 417 18.75 -16.31 10.33
CA GLY A 417 19.08 -16.30 11.75
C GLY A 417 19.80 -17.56 12.26
N CYS A 418 20.52 -18.30 11.41
CA CYS A 418 21.47 -19.32 11.86
C CYS A 418 22.72 -18.66 12.44
N ARG A 419 22.66 -18.21 13.71
CA ARG A 419 23.63 -17.28 14.32
C ARG A 419 25.06 -17.83 14.51
N ASN A 420 25.26 -19.13 14.30
CA ASN A 420 26.57 -19.79 14.38
C ASN A 420 27.08 -20.31 13.02
N LEU A 421 26.40 -20.01 11.91
CA LEU A 421 26.75 -20.51 10.57
C LEU A 421 28.04 -19.84 10.04
N GLY A 422 29.18 -20.37 10.47
CA GLY A 422 30.51 -19.87 10.14
C GLY A 422 31.01 -20.28 8.75
N ARG A 423 30.40 -21.27 8.08
CA ARG A 423 30.86 -21.77 6.78
C ARG A 423 29.74 -22.21 5.83
N ILE A 424 29.89 -21.81 4.56
CA ILE A 424 29.18 -22.36 3.41
C ILE A 424 30.24 -22.87 2.42
N PRO A 425 30.21 -24.15 1.99
CA PRO A 425 31.20 -24.69 1.07
C PRO A 425 31.23 -23.95 -0.28
N VAL A 426 32.44 -23.66 -0.75
CA VAL A 426 32.65 -23.08 -2.08
C VAL A 426 32.06 -24.02 -3.13
N ASN A 427 31.22 -23.49 -4.02
CA ASN A 427 30.49 -24.23 -5.04
C ASN A 427 29.38 -25.21 -4.54
N LEU A 428 29.01 -25.24 -3.25
CA LEU A 428 27.69 -25.79 -2.80
C LEU A 428 26.57 -24.95 -3.42
N ILE A 429 26.68 -23.66 -3.15
CA ILE A 429 25.97 -22.59 -3.83
C ILE A 429 26.08 -22.78 -5.37
N GLY A 430 27.24 -23.24 -5.81
CA GLY A 430 27.47 -23.56 -7.20
C GLY A 430 26.76 -24.75 -7.83
N SER A 431 26.20 -25.68 -7.07
CA SER A 431 25.72 -26.95 -7.66
C SER A 431 24.22 -26.99 -7.91
N LEU A 432 23.42 -26.17 -7.22
CA LEU A 432 21.95 -26.18 -7.24
C LEU A 432 21.36 -25.42 -8.44
N LYS A 433 21.29 -26.08 -9.60
CA LYS A 433 20.96 -25.47 -10.90
C LYS A 433 19.54 -24.92 -11.08
N ARG A 434 18.64 -25.11 -10.11
CA ARG A 434 17.25 -24.63 -10.15
C ARG A 434 16.94 -23.54 -9.13
N LEU A 435 17.95 -23.02 -8.42
CA LEU A 435 17.66 -22.13 -7.32
C LEU A 435 17.41 -20.68 -7.76
N GLU A 436 16.25 -20.18 -7.36
CA GLU A 436 15.69 -18.87 -7.69
C GLU A 436 15.88 -17.91 -6.50
N GLU A 437 15.61 -18.39 -5.28
CA GLU A 437 15.68 -17.61 -4.06
C GLU A 437 16.44 -18.36 -2.95
N LEU A 438 17.07 -17.64 -2.05
CA LEU A 438 17.55 -18.14 -0.77
C LEU A 438 17.25 -17.04 0.30
N LEU A 439 17.27 -17.32 1.61
CA LEU A 439 16.83 -16.41 2.70
C LEU A 439 17.81 -16.34 3.95
N ILE A 440 18.64 -15.29 4.20
CA ILE A 440 19.43 -15.01 5.45
C ILE A 440 19.01 -13.70 6.09
N GLY A 441 18.86 -13.80 7.40
CA GLY A 441 18.81 -12.69 8.32
C GLY A 441 19.91 -12.72 9.38
N CYS A 442 19.86 -11.67 10.19
CA CYS A 442 20.39 -11.44 11.52
C CYS A 442 21.53 -12.38 11.98
N TYR A 443 22.73 -11.82 12.13
CA TYR A 443 23.88 -12.44 12.83
C TYR A 443 24.53 -13.69 12.20
N SER A 444 24.03 -14.20 11.06
CA SER A 444 24.54 -15.41 10.38
C SER A 444 25.92 -15.26 9.69
N PHE A 445 26.71 -14.24 10.05
CA PHE A 445 27.93 -13.81 9.34
C PHE A 445 29.15 -13.56 10.22
N LYS A 446 29.10 -13.99 11.48
CA LYS A 446 30.21 -13.78 12.37
C LYS A 446 31.36 -14.75 12.04
N ASP A 447 32.54 -14.18 11.81
CA ASP A 447 33.81 -14.92 11.69
C ASP A 447 33.84 -15.99 10.58
N TRP A 448 33.31 -15.68 9.38
CA TRP A 448 33.37 -16.53 8.18
C TRP A 448 34.81 -16.88 7.75
N ASP A 449 35.17 -18.15 7.81
CA ASP A 449 36.54 -18.65 7.63
C ASP A 449 36.67 -19.55 6.38
N VAL A 450 37.13 -18.96 5.27
CA VAL A 450 37.23 -19.59 3.94
C VAL A 450 38.48 -20.50 3.84
N VAL A 451 38.50 -21.56 4.62
CA VAL A 451 39.59 -22.56 4.66
C VAL A 451 39.11 -23.85 4.01
N GLY A 452 39.23 -23.94 2.68
CA GLY A 452 38.65 -25.06 1.91
C GLY A 452 39.31 -25.46 0.58
N THR A 453 40.21 -24.67 -0.02
CA THR A 453 40.82 -25.02 -1.32
C THR A 453 42.30 -24.65 -1.46
N SER A 454 43.06 -25.59 -2.02
CA SER A 454 44.33 -25.29 -2.70
C SER A 454 44.09 -24.52 -4.01
N ARG A 455 45.10 -23.77 -4.45
CA ARG A 455 44.98 -22.55 -5.29
C ARG A 455 44.48 -22.70 -6.74
N GLU A 456 43.94 -23.84 -7.17
CA GLU A 456 43.92 -24.21 -8.61
C GLU A 456 42.57 -24.66 -9.22
N GLU A 457 41.50 -24.95 -8.47
CA GLU A 457 40.25 -25.49 -9.06
C GLU A 457 38.92 -24.87 -8.56
N LEU A 458 37.94 -24.82 -9.47
CA LEU A 458 36.49 -24.56 -9.29
C LEU A 458 36.10 -23.15 -8.80
N LEU A 459 35.62 -22.18 -9.62
CA LEU A 459 34.57 -22.14 -10.68
C LEU A 459 33.13 -22.43 -10.21
N LYS A 460 32.37 -21.34 -9.97
CA LYS A 460 30.93 -21.14 -10.30
C LYS A 460 29.96 -21.91 -9.36
N TYR A 461 28.77 -21.48 -8.92
CA TYR A 461 27.61 -20.67 -9.36
C TYR A 461 26.86 -20.21 -8.05
N ASP A 462 25.56 -19.89 -8.08
CA ASP A 462 24.94 -18.88 -7.21
C ASP A 462 23.58 -19.21 -6.61
N ILE A 463 23.44 -18.79 -5.35
CA ILE A 463 22.30 -18.93 -4.44
C ILE A 463 22.41 -17.77 -3.42
N TRP A 464 21.32 -17.04 -3.18
CA TRP A 464 21.36 -15.63 -2.72
C TRP A 464 20.20 -15.30 -1.70
N VAL A 465 20.33 -14.49 -0.62
CA VAL A 465 19.80 -14.80 0.76
C VAL A 465 19.14 -13.71 1.72
N LEU A 466 17.80 -13.51 1.74
CA LEU A 466 16.88 -12.57 2.54
C LEU A 466 16.49 -12.76 4.06
N GLY A 467 16.28 -11.69 4.86
CA GLY A 467 15.37 -11.64 6.05
C GLY A 467 15.63 -10.50 7.07
N ASN A 468 14.76 -9.51 7.37
CA ASN A 468 13.54 -9.68 8.19
C ASN A 468 12.57 -8.44 8.11
N GLY A 469 11.37 -8.58 7.50
CA GLY A 469 10.32 -7.55 7.42
C GLY A 469 10.20 -6.83 6.06
N TYR A 470 8.99 -6.79 5.51
CA TYR A 470 8.71 -6.43 4.12
C TYR A 470 7.81 -5.19 4.00
N SER A 471 8.34 -4.13 3.39
CA SER A 471 7.58 -3.02 2.81
C SER A 471 8.15 -2.75 1.42
N GLU A 472 7.28 -2.48 0.44
CA GLU A 472 7.63 -2.24 -0.97
C GLU A 472 8.34 -3.42 -1.66
N LEU A 473 7.55 -4.40 -2.11
CA LEU A 473 7.75 -5.00 -3.43
C LEU A 473 6.81 -4.27 -4.39
N ASP A 474 7.37 -3.41 -5.24
CA ASP A 474 6.64 -2.80 -6.35
C ASP A 474 6.69 -3.72 -7.58
N ASN A 475 5.77 -3.52 -8.54
CA ASN A 475 5.49 -4.50 -9.59
C ASN A 475 6.49 -4.45 -10.76
N GLU A 476 7.51 -5.32 -10.83
CA GLU A 476 8.26 -5.58 -12.08
C GLU A 476 8.60 -7.06 -12.37
N TYR A 477 8.23 -7.45 -13.59
CA TYR A 477 8.60 -8.58 -14.47
C TYR A 477 9.19 -9.91 -13.92
N PRO A 478 8.55 -11.06 -14.22
CA PRO A 478 9.14 -12.38 -13.98
C PRO A 478 10.28 -12.68 -14.96
N THR A 479 11.46 -13.05 -14.43
CA THR A 479 12.50 -13.75 -15.19
C THR A 479 13.18 -14.79 -14.32
N ALA A 480 13.52 -15.96 -14.89
CA ALA A 480 14.12 -17.09 -14.17
C ALA A 480 15.60 -16.82 -13.85
N LYS A 481 15.88 -16.01 -12.81
CA LYS A 481 17.22 -15.62 -12.36
C LYS A 481 17.29 -15.52 -10.84
N THR A 482 18.48 -15.76 -10.28
CA THR A 482 18.68 -15.91 -8.83
C THR A 482 18.80 -14.56 -8.09
N ARG A 483 18.20 -14.47 -6.89
CA ARG A 483 18.02 -13.22 -6.10
C ARG A 483 18.60 -13.25 -4.67
N LEU A 484 19.40 -12.24 -4.25
CA LEU A 484 19.84 -11.97 -2.85
C LEU A 484 18.79 -11.02 -2.34
N TYR A 485 18.57 -11.16 -1.06
CA TYR A 485 18.41 -9.99 -0.23
C TYR A 485 19.46 -10.16 0.89
N LEU A 486 19.74 -9.23 1.81
CA LEU A 486 20.79 -9.45 2.83
C LEU A 486 20.40 -8.71 4.09
N GLY A 487 19.81 -9.40 5.06
CA GLY A 487 19.11 -8.74 6.17
C GLY A 487 19.87 -8.71 7.49
N GLU A 488 20.21 -7.52 7.99
CA GLU A 488 20.70 -7.31 9.37
C GLU A 488 22.01 -8.07 9.68
N ILE A 489 22.96 -7.97 8.73
CA ILE A 489 24.25 -8.67 8.75
C ILE A 489 25.42 -7.68 8.84
N SER A 490 26.55 -8.12 9.40
CA SER A 490 27.80 -7.36 9.39
C SER A 490 28.74 -7.94 8.34
N ALA A 491 29.04 -7.16 7.31
CA ALA A 491 29.90 -7.54 6.18
C ALA A 491 31.39 -7.22 6.42
N THR A 492 31.78 -6.90 7.66
CA THR A 492 33.15 -6.50 8.02
C THR A 492 34.22 -7.59 7.80
N SER A 493 33.81 -8.86 7.66
CA SER A 493 34.66 -10.00 7.28
C SER A 493 34.63 -10.31 5.77
N LEU A 494 33.73 -9.70 5.01
CA LEU A 494 33.45 -10.01 3.61
C LEU A 494 34.06 -8.96 2.66
N ASN A 495 35.16 -9.35 2.04
CA ASN A 495 35.71 -8.65 0.88
C ASN A 495 34.94 -9.05 -0.41
N ALA A 496 34.94 -8.17 -1.41
CA ALA A 496 34.26 -8.39 -2.68
C ALA A 496 34.66 -9.70 -3.36
N LYS A 497 35.96 -10.07 -3.36
CA LYS A 497 36.42 -11.30 -4.02
C LYS A 497 35.87 -12.58 -3.37
N THR A 498 35.76 -12.62 -2.05
CA THR A 498 35.06 -13.73 -1.35
C THR A 498 33.57 -13.71 -1.67
N PHE A 499 32.95 -12.53 -1.76
CA PHE A 499 31.57 -12.37 -2.17
C PHE A 499 31.34 -12.91 -3.60
N GLU A 500 32.15 -12.51 -4.58
CA GLU A 500 32.14 -13.00 -5.97
C GLU A 500 32.49 -14.50 -6.10
N GLN A 501 33.15 -15.12 -5.12
CA GLN A 501 33.47 -16.56 -5.16
C GLN A 501 32.35 -17.44 -4.62
N LEU A 502 31.66 -16.95 -3.58
CA LEU A 502 30.46 -17.60 -3.04
C LEU A 502 29.23 -17.25 -3.89
N PHE A 503 29.30 -16.15 -4.63
CA PHE A 503 28.22 -15.56 -5.38
C PHE A 503 28.69 -14.92 -6.73
N PRO A 504 29.22 -15.65 -7.73
CA PRO A 504 29.71 -15.06 -9.00
C PRO A 504 28.64 -14.63 -10.03
N THR A 505 27.57 -15.40 -10.21
CA THR A 505 26.62 -15.48 -11.34
C THR A 505 25.14 -15.11 -11.08
N VAL A 506 24.86 -14.53 -9.92
CA VAL A 506 24.01 -13.35 -9.64
C VAL A 506 23.25 -12.72 -10.81
N SER A 507 22.05 -12.18 -10.54
CA SER A 507 21.62 -10.96 -11.28
C SER A 507 20.76 -9.96 -10.50
N GLN A 508 20.06 -10.37 -9.45
CA GLN A 508 19.20 -9.49 -8.66
C GLN A 508 19.66 -9.45 -7.20
N ILE A 509 19.84 -8.24 -6.68
CA ILE A 509 20.51 -7.97 -5.40
C ILE A 509 19.58 -7.16 -4.52
N SER A 510 19.48 -7.52 -3.26
CA SER A 510 19.02 -6.63 -2.20
C SER A 510 19.96 -6.66 -1.00
N PHE A 511 20.23 -5.49 -0.42
CA PHE A 511 20.89 -5.32 0.86
C PHE A 511 19.92 -4.62 1.81
N ARG A 512 19.81 -5.05 3.07
CA ARG A 512 18.94 -4.42 4.05
C ARG A 512 19.56 -4.41 5.45
N ARG A 513 19.85 -3.21 5.97
CA ARG A 513 20.52 -2.99 7.27
C ARG A 513 21.86 -3.75 7.36
N VAL A 514 22.67 -3.67 6.30
CA VAL A 514 23.99 -4.28 6.25
C VAL A 514 25.03 -3.32 6.82
N GLU A 515 25.62 -3.69 7.96
CA GLU A 515 26.78 -2.99 8.53
C GLU A 515 28.04 -3.32 7.73
N GLY A 516 28.91 -2.35 7.52
CA GLY A 516 30.17 -2.55 6.81
C GLY A 516 30.02 -2.97 5.35
N LEU A 517 28.88 -2.70 4.70
CA LEU A 517 28.60 -2.98 3.28
C LEU A 517 29.69 -2.43 2.35
N GLU A 518 30.39 -1.36 2.76
CA GLU A 518 31.56 -0.83 2.06
C GLU A 518 32.64 -1.90 1.79
N ASN A 519 32.80 -2.92 2.63
CA ASN A 519 33.84 -3.96 2.44
C ASN A 519 33.55 -4.87 1.23
N ILE A 520 32.26 -5.11 0.93
CA ILE A 520 31.81 -5.80 -0.29
C ILE A 520 31.97 -4.87 -1.51
N VAL A 521 31.87 -3.56 -1.32
CA VAL A 521 31.98 -2.54 -2.39
C VAL A 521 33.44 -2.14 -2.70
N LEU A 522 34.36 -2.26 -1.74
CA LEU A 522 35.66 -1.61 -1.83
C LEU A 522 36.80 -2.44 -2.45
N SER A 523 36.83 -3.77 -2.36
CA SER A 523 38.04 -4.50 -2.78
C SER A 523 38.10 -4.79 -4.30
N SER A 524 38.82 -3.97 -5.06
CA SER A 524 39.27 -4.31 -6.44
C SER A 524 40.79 -4.40 -6.55
N ASP A 525 41.49 -4.29 -5.43
CA ASP A 525 42.91 -3.94 -5.28
C ASP A 525 43.89 -5.06 -5.70
N GLN A 526 43.38 -6.11 -6.33
CA GLN A 526 44.13 -7.20 -6.94
C GLN A 526 43.73 -7.50 -8.41
N MET A 527 42.85 -6.70 -9.03
CA MET A 527 42.46 -6.87 -10.45
C MET A 527 43.55 -6.42 -11.43
N THR A 528 44.61 -5.75 -10.97
CA THR A 528 45.72 -5.24 -11.79
C THR A 528 46.95 -6.15 -11.77
N THR A 529 46.82 -7.45 -12.09
CA THR A 529 47.94 -8.24 -12.63
C THR A 529 47.49 -9.52 -13.34
N HIS A 530 47.92 -9.69 -14.60
CA HIS A 530 47.85 -10.91 -15.42
C HIS A 530 46.44 -11.46 -15.75
N GLY A 531 45.93 -11.10 -16.91
CA GLY A 531 44.70 -11.69 -17.45
C GLY A 531 44.91 -13.05 -18.11
N HIS A 532 43.97 -13.97 -17.88
CA HIS A 532 43.53 -15.01 -18.82
C HIS A 532 42.01 -15.19 -18.62
N GLY A 533 41.24 -15.30 -19.71
CA GLY A 533 39.79 -15.09 -19.66
C GLY A 533 38.93 -16.33 -19.35
N SER A 534 37.61 -16.11 -19.29
CA SER A 534 36.47 -17.06 -19.49
C SER A 534 35.34 -17.02 -18.44
N GLN A 535 35.44 -16.21 -17.37
CA GLN A 535 34.27 -15.71 -16.63
C GLN A 535 34.05 -14.24 -16.97
N GLU A 536 32.80 -13.82 -17.17
CA GLU A 536 32.44 -12.40 -17.08
C GLU A 536 32.51 -12.00 -15.60
N ASP A 537 32.79 -10.73 -15.28
CA ASP A 537 32.81 -10.29 -13.87
C ASP A 537 31.39 -10.32 -13.28
N PHE A 538 31.30 -10.48 -11.95
CA PHE A 538 30.05 -10.41 -11.18
C PHE A 538 29.18 -9.20 -11.55
N LEU A 539 29.80 -8.01 -11.55
CA LEU A 539 29.16 -6.74 -11.84
C LEU A 539 28.60 -6.66 -13.27
N GLN A 540 29.07 -7.52 -14.20
CA GLN A 540 28.56 -7.59 -15.56
C GLN A 540 27.27 -8.41 -15.68
N ARG A 541 26.93 -9.27 -14.72
CA ARG A 541 25.63 -9.98 -14.67
C ARG A 541 24.58 -9.27 -13.81
N LEU A 542 24.99 -8.24 -13.09
CA LEU A 542 24.17 -7.48 -12.20
C LEU A 542 23.12 -6.64 -12.97
N GLU A 543 21.84 -6.96 -12.77
CA GLU A 543 20.71 -6.28 -13.40
C GLU A 543 19.90 -5.41 -12.41
N HIS A 544 19.72 -5.84 -11.15
CA HIS A 544 18.90 -5.10 -10.19
C HIS A 544 19.59 -4.99 -8.83
N VAL A 545 19.58 -3.78 -8.22
CA VAL A 545 20.14 -3.51 -6.89
C VAL A 545 19.15 -2.74 -6.02
N LYS A 546 18.66 -3.35 -4.94
CA LYS A 546 17.85 -2.72 -3.88
C LYS A 546 18.69 -2.54 -2.61
N VAL A 547 18.70 -1.36 -2.00
CA VAL A 547 19.46 -1.10 -0.76
C VAL A 547 18.56 -0.39 0.25
N ASN A 548 18.29 -1.00 1.40
CA ASN A 548 17.43 -0.44 2.44
C ASN A 548 18.18 -0.27 3.77
N GLY A 549 18.18 0.92 4.37
CA GLY A 549 18.65 1.14 5.74
C GLY A 549 20.13 0.81 6.01
N CYS A 550 20.99 0.82 4.99
CA CYS A 550 22.43 0.55 5.15
C CYS A 550 23.15 1.83 5.60
N GLY A 551 23.59 1.87 6.86
CA GLY A 551 24.04 3.09 7.53
C GLY A 551 25.46 3.56 7.19
N ASP A 552 26.33 2.70 6.67
CA ASP A 552 27.77 2.97 6.57
C ASP A 552 28.24 3.41 5.18
N ILE A 553 27.39 3.29 4.15
CA ILE A 553 27.77 3.59 2.77
C ILE A 553 27.67 5.08 2.45
N ARG A 554 28.72 5.63 1.81
CA ARG A 554 28.74 7.00 1.24
C ARG A 554 28.54 7.05 -0.27
N THR A 555 29.00 6.01 -0.96
CA THR A 555 29.01 5.86 -2.42
C THR A 555 28.61 4.42 -2.74
N LEU A 556 27.53 4.20 -3.49
CA LEU A 556 27.09 2.82 -3.80
C LEU A 556 27.85 2.20 -4.98
N PHE A 557 28.13 3.00 -6.02
CA PHE A 557 28.85 2.56 -7.22
C PHE A 557 30.09 3.44 -7.48
N PRO A 558 31.27 3.10 -6.92
CA PRO A 558 32.51 3.86 -7.10
C PRO A 558 33.07 3.84 -8.54
N ALA A 559 33.93 4.81 -8.89
CA ALA A 559 34.41 5.04 -10.25
C ALA A 559 35.15 3.86 -10.90
N LYS A 560 35.71 2.95 -10.09
CA LYS A 560 36.31 1.68 -10.53
C LYS A 560 35.33 0.73 -11.22
N TRP A 561 34.03 0.87 -10.99
CA TRP A 561 33.00 -0.04 -11.51
C TRP A 561 32.35 0.42 -12.82
N ARG A 562 32.73 1.60 -13.34
CA ARG A 562 32.21 2.20 -14.59
C ARG A 562 32.03 1.22 -15.74
N GLN A 563 33.06 0.42 -16.05
CA GLN A 563 33.03 -0.50 -17.19
C GLN A 563 32.19 -1.78 -16.95
N ALA A 564 31.81 -2.08 -15.71
CA ALA A 564 31.23 -3.37 -15.37
C ALA A 564 29.70 -3.36 -15.30
N LEU A 565 29.07 -2.26 -14.85
CA LEU A 565 27.62 -2.11 -14.64
C LEU A 565 26.78 -2.02 -15.96
N LYS A 566 27.18 -2.75 -17.00
CA LYS A 566 26.61 -2.65 -18.36
C LYS A 566 25.21 -3.26 -18.49
N ASN A 567 24.85 -4.23 -17.65
CA ASN A 567 23.54 -4.87 -17.66
C ASN A 567 22.59 -4.38 -16.56
N LEU A 568 23.01 -3.40 -15.76
CA LEU A 568 22.20 -2.80 -14.68
C LEU A 568 20.97 -2.10 -15.27
N ARG A 569 19.78 -2.51 -14.80
CA ARG A 569 18.44 -2.08 -15.24
C ARG A 569 17.70 -1.30 -14.15
N GLY A 570 17.65 -1.83 -12.94
CA GLY A 570 16.96 -1.20 -11.82
C GLY A 570 17.89 -0.91 -10.64
N VAL A 571 17.78 0.29 -10.08
CA VAL A 571 18.42 0.63 -8.79
C VAL A 571 17.37 1.24 -7.87
N GLU A 572 17.20 0.66 -6.69
CA GLU A 572 16.35 1.16 -5.62
C GLU A 572 17.20 1.41 -4.37
N ILE A 573 17.12 2.60 -3.79
CA ILE A 573 17.81 2.92 -2.52
C ILE A 573 16.81 3.60 -1.57
N LYS A 574 16.73 3.10 -0.35
CA LYS A 574 15.82 3.57 0.70
C LYS A 574 16.52 3.66 2.06
N ASP A 575 16.21 4.66 2.87
CA ASP A 575 16.63 4.82 4.27
C ASP A 575 18.17 4.77 4.52
N CYS A 576 19.01 4.91 3.50
CA CYS A 576 20.47 4.82 3.63
C CYS A 576 21.06 6.17 4.07
N ILE A 577 21.03 6.40 5.39
CA ILE A 577 21.21 7.73 6.01
C ILE A 577 22.54 8.43 5.73
N SER A 578 23.62 7.72 5.39
CA SER A 578 24.96 8.29 5.17
C SER A 578 25.35 8.43 3.69
N LEU A 579 24.47 8.07 2.76
CA LEU A 579 24.79 8.05 1.33
C LEU A 579 24.92 9.48 0.79
N GLU A 580 26.12 9.88 0.40
CA GLU A 580 26.43 11.21 -0.14
C GLU A 580 26.21 11.25 -1.67
N GLU A 581 26.46 10.14 -2.37
CA GLU A 581 26.23 9.99 -3.81
C GLU A 581 25.87 8.54 -4.23
N VAL A 582 25.18 8.37 -5.37
CA VAL A 582 24.83 7.03 -5.90
C VAL A 582 25.92 6.48 -6.83
N PHE A 583 26.21 7.21 -7.91
CA PHE A 583 27.16 6.82 -8.95
C PHE A 583 28.34 7.78 -9.02
N GLU A 584 29.55 7.24 -8.87
CA GLU A 584 30.80 7.95 -9.13
C GLU A 584 31.30 7.61 -10.54
N LEU A 585 31.54 8.65 -11.33
CA LEU A 585 31.85 8.61 -12.76
C LEU A 585 33.30 9.04 -13.05
N GLY A 586 34.01 9.52 -12.03
CA GLY A 586 35.45 9.80 -12.04
C GLY A 586 35.97 10.74 -13.13
N GLU A 587 37.29 10.87 -13.14
CA GLU A 587 38.07 11.54 -14.18
C GLU A 587 38.49 10.52 -15.26
N ALA A 588 39.00 11.02 -16.39
CA ALA A 588 39.62 10.22 -17.44
C ALA A 588 41.15 10.34 -17.34
N ASP A 589 41.88 9.23 -17.41
CA ASP A 589 43.34 9.25 -17.33
C ASP A 589 43.96 10.05 -18.49
N GLU A 590 44.74 11.10 -18.17
CA GLU A 590 45.38 12.00 -19.15
C GLU A 590 46.47 11.33 -20.03
N GLY A 591 46.56 10.00 -20.03
CA GLY A 591 47.62 9.23 -20.70
C GLY A 591 47.16 8.28 -21.80
N SER A 592 45.88 7.91 -21.90
CA SER A 592 45.42 6.87 -22.83
C SER A 592 44.72 7.43 -24.08
N SER A 593 45.51 7.71 -25.11
CA SER A 593 44.99 7.97 -26.46
C SER A 593 44.25 6.75 -27.02
N GLU A 594 43.03 6.95 -27.52
CA GLU A 594 42.17 5.95 -28.18
C GLU A 594 41.56 4.83 -27.31
N GLU A 595 41.20 5.11 -26.04
CA GLU A 595 40.15 4.30 -25.39
C GLU A 595 38.76 4.70 -25.90
N LYS A 596 37.91 3.71 -26.16
CA LYS A 596 36.63 3.89 -26.88
C LYS A 596 35.58 4.61 -26.03
N GLU A 597 34.79 5.46 -26.68
CA GLU A 597 33.57 6.05 -26.16
C GLU A 597 32.60 4.92 -25.71
N LEU A 598 32.51 4.67 -24.40
CA LEU A 598 31.65 3.65 -23.81
C LEU A 598 30.49 4.30 -23.07
N SER A 599 29.27 4.02 -23.54
CA SER A 599 28.00 4.53 -23.00
C SER A 599 27.70 3.98 -21.60
N LEU A 600 28.09 4.72 -20.56
CA LEU A 600 27.88 4.33 -19.17
C LEU A 600 26.38 4.31 -18.81
N LEU A 601 25.98 3.34 -17.99
CA LEU A 601 24.61 3.11 -17.49
C LEU A 601 23.50 2.95 -18.57
N SER A 602 23.89 2.60 -19.80
CA SER A 602 22.98 2.56 -20.95
C SER A 602 21.85 1.51 -20.93
N SER A 603 21.90 0.54 -20.02
CA SER A 603 20.82 -0.44 -19.78
C SER A 603 19.86 -0.03 -18.65
N LEU A 604 20.13 1.05 -17.91
CA LEU A 604 19.36 1.45 -16.74
C LEU A 604 17.96 1.92 -17.20
N THR A 605 16.91 1.21 -16.78
CA THR A 605 15.50 1.49 -17.10
C THR A 605 14.76 2.19 -15.96
N GLU A 606 15.11 1.87 -14.70
CA GLU A 606 14.53 2.49 -13.51
C GLU A 606 15.59 2.91 -12.47
N LEU A 607 15.35 4.07 -11.85
CA LEU A 607 16.06 4.52 -10.66
C LEU A 607 15.05 5.06 -9.61
N GLN A 608 15.02 4.44 -8.45
CA GLN A 608 14.20 4.83 -7.29
C GLN A 608 15.09 5.20 -6.10
N LEU A 609 14.93 6.40 -5.54
CA LEU A 609 15.72 6.89 -4.39
C LEU A 609 14.78 7.52 -3.35
N SER A 610 14.81 7.03 -2.11
CA SER A 610 13.90 7.47 -1.04
C SER A 610 14.58 7.63 0.32
N CYS A 611 14.21 8.68 1.07
CA CYS A 611 14.66 8.91 2.45
C CYS A 611 16.20 8.92 2.62
N LEU A 612 16.91 9.66 1.77
CA LEU A 612 18.37 9.75 1.76
C LEU A 612 18.81 11.17 2.20
N PRO A 613 18.90 11.46 3.51
CA PRO A 613 19.10 12.81 4.04
C PRO A 613 20.49 13.42 3.77
N GLU A 614 21.51 12.60 3.49
CA GLU A 614 22.85 13.08 3.16
C GLU A 614 23.11 13.23 1.64
N LEU A 615 22.20 12.76 0.77
CA LEU A 615 22.45 12.68 -0.67
C LEU A 615 22.60 14.07 -1.29
N ARG A 616 23.78 14.33 -1.88
CA ARG A 616 24.16 15.63 -2.48
C ARG A 616 23.96 15.65 -3.99
N CYS A 617 24.26 14.54 -4.66
CA CYS A 617 24.02 14.32 -6.08
C CYS A 617 23.79 12.84 -6.38
N ILE A 618 23.10 12.54 -7.49
CA ILE A 618 22.92 11.16 -7.96
C ILE A 618 24.15 10.70 -8.74
N TRP A 619 24.74 11.59 -9.53
CA TRP A 619 25.89 11.35 -10.41
C TRP A 619 27.03 12.33 -10.07
N LYS A 620 28.25 11.82 -9.91
CA LYS A 620 29.44 12.57 -9.46
C LYS A 620 30.61 12.38 -10.43
N GLY A 621 31.18 13.46 -10.98
CA GLY A 621 32.26 13.42 -11.98
C GLY A 621 31.77 13.71 -13.41
N LEU A 622 32.56 13.33 -14.42
CA LEU A 622 32.34 13.73 -15.82
C LEU A 622 31.08 13.11 -16.45
N THR A 623 29.96 13.81 -16.36
CA THR A 623 28.65 13.27 -16.76
C THR A 623 28.44 13.11 -18.27
N ARG A 624 29.28 13.74 -19.10
CA ARG A 624 29.26 13.65 -20.57
C ARG A 624 29.40 12.23 -21.15
N TYR A 625 29.89 11.26 -20.36
CA TYR A 625 30.02 9.85 -20.77
C TYR A 625 28.83 8.97 -20.36
N VAL A 626 27.85 9.53 -19.63
CA VAL A 626 26.64 8.82 -19.21
C VAL A 626 25.59 8.89 -20.31
N SER A 627 25.10 7.73 -20.74
CA SER A 627 24.14 7.65 -21.84
C SER A 627 22.91 6.85 -21.40
N HIS A 628 21.97 7.52 -20.72
CA HIS A 628 20.73 6.93 -20.19
C HIS A 628 19.69 6.66 -21.30
N GLN A 629 20.12 6.02 -22.40
CA GLN A 629 19.31 5.68 -23.56
C GLN A 629 18.22 4.63 -23.28
N SER A 630 18.09 4.14 -22.05
CA SER A 630 17.04 3.22 -21.60
C SER A 630 16.20 3.75 -20.44
N LEU A 631 16.59 4.84 -19.74
CA LEU A 631 15.93 5.22 -18.48
C LEU A 631 14.53 5.77 -18.75
N ALA A 632 13.52 5.01 -18.33
CA ALA A 632 12.11 5.30 -18.51
C ALA A 632 11.47 5.87 -17.24
N HIS A 633 11.95 5.47 -16.06
CA HIS A 633 11.33 5.76 -14.77
C HIS A 633 12.37 6.31 -13.78
N LEU A 634 12.10 7.51 -13.24
CA LEU A 634 12.89 8.14 -12.19
C LEU A 634 11.95 8.56 -11.05
N ASN A 635 12.15 7.98 -9.86
CA ASN A 635 11.33 8.21 -8.67
C ASN A 635 12.21 8.69 -7.51
N LEU A 636 11.99 9.90 -7.02
CA LEU A 636 12.81 10.56 -5.99
C LEU A 636 11.92 11.02 -4.84
N ASP A 637 12.18 10.57 -3.61
CA ASP A 637 11.41 10.97 -2.42
C ASP A 637 12.32 11.37 -1.24
N SER A 638 12.02 12.51 -0.60
CA SER A 638 12.63 12.91 0.68
C SER A 638 14.17 13.00 0.65
N LEU A 639 14.71 13.59 -0.42
CA LEU A 639 16.15 13.79 -0.65
C LEU A 639 16.56 15.21 -0.24
N ASP A 640 16.61 15.48 1.06
CA ASP A 640 16.61 16.86 1.60
C ASP A 640 17.90 17.68 1.37
N LYS A 641 19.02 17.07 0.97
CA LYS A 641 20.25 17.78 0.55
C LYS A 641 20.46 17.87 -0.97
N LEU A 642 19.62 17.22 -1.77
CA LEU A 642 19.73 17.23 -3.22
C LEU A 642 19.26 18.58 -3.77
N THR A 643 20.18 19.41 -4.27
CA THR A 643 19.87 20.77 -4.73
C THR A 643 19.49 20.86 -6.22
N PHE A 644 19.96 19.91 -7.02
CA PHE A 644 19.62 19.70 -8.43
C PHE A 644 19.57 18.19 -8.74
N ILE A 645 18.89 17.79 -9.81
CA ILE A 645 18.79 16.37 -10.22
C ILE A 645 19.71 16.09 -11.42
N PHE A 646 19.65 16.94 -12.45
CA PHE A 646 20.36 16.73 -13.71
C PHE A 646 21.47 17.78 -13.95
N THR A 647 22.57 17.33 -14.55
CA THR A 647 23.44 18.21 -15.34
C THR A 647 22.81 18.45 -16.73
N PRO A 648 23.18 19.51 -17.46
CA PRO A 648 22.82 19.68 -18.87
C PRO A 648 23.11 18.45 -19.73
N SER A 649 24.28 17.82 -19.54
CA SER A 649 24.70 16.63 -20.28
C SER A 649 23.88 15.37 -19.93
N ILE A 650 23.44 15.19 -18.68
CA ILE A 650 22.50 14.11 -18.30
C ILE A 650 21.09 14.38 -18.83
N ALA A 651 20.62 15.63 -18.76
CA ALA A 651 19.31 16.01 -19.29
C ALA A 651 19.22 15.78 -20.82
N GLN A 652 20.33 15.91 -21.55
CA GLN A 652 20.42 15.54 -22.96
C GLN A 652 20.42 14.00 -23.18
N SER A 653 20.98 13.21 -22.27
CA SER A 653 21.14 11.76 -22.44
C SER A 653 19.94 10.90 -22.00
N LEU A 654 18.77 11.53 -21.77
CA LEU A 654 17.53 10.92 -21.29
C LEU A 654 16.38 10.85 -22.33
N PRO A 655 16.59 10.34 -23.57
CA PRO A 655 15.56 10.38 -24.62
C PRO A 655 14.38 9.42 -24.38
N GLN A 656 14.50 8.46 -23.45
CA GLN A 656 13.44 7.48 -23.15
C GLN A 656 12.57 7.82 -21.94
N LEU A 657 12.91 8.87 -21.16
CA LEU A 657 12.27 9.14 -19.87
C LEU A 657 10.76 9.36 -20.04
N GLU A 658 9.96 8.42 -19.55
CA GLU A 658 8.49 8.45 -19.65
C GLU A 658 7.83 8.99 -18.38
N THR A 659 8.46 8.81 -17.22
CA THR A 659 7.92 9.23 -15.91
C THR A 659 9.01 9.81 -15.02
N LEU A 660 8.78 11.04 -14.55
CA LEU A 660 9.56 11.71 -13.53
C LEU A 660 8.66 12.01 -12.31
N LYS A 661 8.95 11.36 -11.18
CA LYS A 661 8.28 11.56 -9.89
C LYS A 661 9.29 12.12 -8.89
N ILE A 662 8.93 13.23 -8.25
CA ILE A 662 9.76 13.92 -7.25
C ILE A 662 8.85 14.31 -6.10
N ARG A 663 9.16 13.89 -4.87
CA ARG A 663 8.37 14.19 -3.68
C ARG A 663 9.24 14.61 -2.51
N SER A 664 8.76 15.53 -1.70
CA SER A 664 9.31 15.84 -0.37
C SER A 664 10.80 16.25 -0.33
N CYS A 665 11.48 16.46 -1.47
CA CYS A 665 12.88 16.89 -1.54
C CYS A 665 12.97 18.39 -1.22
N ARG A 666 13.09 18.75 0.07
CA ARG A 666 12.99 20.14 0.54
C ARG A 666 14.19 21.00 0.17
N GLY A 667 15.33 20.37 -0.15
CA GLY A 667 16.56 21.01 -0.62
C GLY A 667 16.58 21.39 -2.10
N LEU A 668 15.65 20.85 -2.90
CA LEU A 668 15.67 20.95 -4.37
C LEU A 668 15.31 22.36 -4.84
N LYS A 669 16.21 22.98 -5.62
CA LYS A 669 16.07 24.37 -6.12
C LYS A 669 15.78 24.45 -7.62
N HIS A 670 16.34 23.53 -8.39
CA HIS A 670 16.22 23.46 -9.84
C HIS A 670 16.19 21.97 -10.27
N LEU A 671 15.50 21.63 -11.37
CA LEU A 671 15.64 20.27 -11.93
C LEU A 671 17.00 20.06 -12.61
N ILE A 672 17.47 21.06 -13.35
CA ILE A 672 18.71 21.08 -14.13
C ILE A 672 19.58 22.22 -13.61
N ARG A 673 20.89 21.99 -13.40
CA ARG A 673 21.82 23.08 -13.03
C ARG A 673 22.24 23.93 -14.24
N GLU A 674 22.53 25.21 -14.00
CA GLU A 674 22.83 26.19 -15.06
C GLU A 674 24.20 25.97 -15.72
N HIS A 675 25.19 25.53 -14.94
CA HIS A 675 26.55 25.22 -15.39
C HIS A 675 27.04 23.92 -14.76
N ASP A 676 27.95 23.24 -15.44
CA ASP A 676 28.80 22.23 -14.83
C ASP A 676 30.03 22.89 -14.17
N ASP A 677 30.58 22.28 -13.11
CA ASP A 677 31.62 22.91 -12.27
C ASP A 677 32.99 23.04 -12.98
N GLU A 678 33.12 22.38 -14.13
CA GLU A 678 34.24 22.48 -15.06
C GLU A 678 33.75 23.16 -16.35
N SER A 679 34.65 23.81 -17.10
CA SER A 679 34.29 24.68 -18.23
C SER A 679 33.78 23.89 -19.45
N GLU A 680 32.53 23.41 -19.39
CA GLU A 680 31.82 22.76 -20.50
C GLU A 680 31.08 23.78 -21.39
N ILE A 681 30.96 23.46 -22.68
CA ILE A 681 30.21 24.27 -23.65
C ILE A 681 28.74 23.87 -23.58
N ILE A 682 27.88 24.81 -23.18
CA ILE A 682 26.42 24.61 -23.06
C ILE A 682 25.84 24.11 -24.39
N PRO A 683 25.26 22.89 -24.48
CA PRO A 683 24.71 22.37 -25.73
C PRO A 683 23.38 23.04 -26.10
N GLU A 684 23.19 23.32 -27.39
CA GLU A 684 22.07 24.15 -27.91
C GLU A 684 20.65 23.51 -27.83
N SER A 685 20.51 22.29 -27.30
CA SER A 685 19.17 21.69 -27.10
C SER A 685 19.11 20.62 -25.99
N LEU A 686 18.15 20.82 -25.07
CA LEU A 686 17.73 19.90 -24.01
C LEU A 686 16.35 19.32 -24.39
N SER A 687 16.12 18.01 -24.20
CA SER A 687 14.86 17.39 -24.65
C SER A 687 14.47 16.13 -23.86
N PHE A 688 13.19 16.02 -23.48
CA PHE A 688 12.60 14.81 -22.90
C PHE A 688 11.44 14.29 -23.79
N PRO A 689 11.74 13.80 -25.01
CA PRO A 689 10.74 13.58 -26.06
C PRO A 689 9.70 12.48 -25.76
N LYS A 690 9.92 11.64 -24.74
CA LYS A 690 9.00 10.58 -24.32
C LYS A 690 8.23 10.86 -23.03
N LEU A 691 8.45 12.00 -22.35
CA LEU A 691 7.88 12.23 -21.02
C LEU A 691 6.34 12.29 -21.08
N LYS A 692 5.67 11.35 -20.39
CA LYS A 692 4.21 11.24 -20.27
C LYS A 692 3.72 11.79 -18.94
N THR A 693 4.48 11.57 -17.87
CA THR A 693 4.09 11.91 -16.49
C THR A 693 5.17 12.74 -15.81
N LEU A 694 4.82 13.95 -15.39
CA LEU A 694 5.61 14.78 -14.49
C LEU A 694 4.86 15.00 -13.18
N LEU A 695 5.44 14.54 -12.07
CA LEU A 695 4.90 14.69 -10.72
C LEU A 695 5.95 15.30 -9.81
N ILE A 696 5.64 16.45 -9.20
CA ILE A 696 6.48 17.17 -8.26
C ILE A 696 5.63 17.61 -7.08
N GLU A 697 5.90 17.09 -5.89
CA GLU A 697 5.08 17.34 -4.68
C GLU A 697 5.95 17.73 -3.48
N TYR A 698 5.56 18.75 -2.72
CA TYR A 698 6.20 19.19 -1.47
C TYR A 698 7.68 19.65 -1.56
N CYS A 699 8.22 19.88 -2.76
CA CYS A 699 9.58 20.42 -2.97
C CYS A 699 9.68 21.92 -2.63
N GLY A 700 9.81 22.23 -1.33
CA GLY A 700 9.66 23.59 -0.79
C GLY A 700 10.64 24.67 -1.26
N GLN A 701 11.78 24.33 -1.88
CA GLN A 701 12.75 25.30 -2.43
C GLN A 701 12.68 25.47 -3.96
N LEU A 702 11.79 24.75 -4.65
CA LEU A 702 11.72 24.75 -6.11
C LEU A 702 10.93 25.96 -6.64
N GLU A 703 11.64 26.98 -7.11
CA GLU A 703 11.03 28.18 -7.71
C GLU A 703 10.65 27.99 -9.19
N TYR A 704 11.38 27.12 -9.91
CA TYR A 704 11.31 26.95 -11.36
C TYR A 704 11.47 25.48 -11.76
N VAL A 705 10.78 25.04 -12.83
CA VAL A 705 10.80 23.63 -13.26
C VAL A 705 11.73 23.39 -14.46
N PHE A 706 11.48 24.07 -15.59
CA PHE A 706 12.26 23.89 -16.83
C PHE A 706 12.51 25.22 -17.56
N PRO A 707 13.62 25.38 -18.31
CA PRO A 707 13.75 26.49 -19.25
C PRO A 707 12.75 26.32 -20.41
N VAL A 708 12.23 27.42 -20.95
CA VAL A 708 11.17 27.38 -21.98
C VAL A 708 11.62 26.69 -23.28
N SER A 709 12.93 26.68 -23.57
CA SER A 709 13.57 25.91 -24.64
C SER A 709 13.36 24.39 -24.57
N VAL A 710 13.09 23.80 -23.39
CA VAL A 710 12.74 22.37 -23.27
C VAL A 710 11.30 22.09 -23.73
N SER A 711 10.40 23.07 -23.65
CA SER A 711 8.96 22.86 -23.85
C SER A 711 8.55 22.25 -25.22
N PRO A 712 9.21 22.55 -26.36
CA PRO A 712 8.89 21.91 -27.65
C PRO A 712 9.18 20.40 -27.69
N SER A 713 9.94 19.86 -26.72
CA SER A 713 10.16 18.40 -26.60
C SER A 713 9.04 17.66 -25.87
N LEU A 714 8.28 18.35 -25.01
CA LEU A 714 7.34 17.74 -24.06
C LEU A 714 5.96 17.43 -24.67
N LEU A 715 5.87 17.25 -25.98
CA LEU A 715 4.62 17.06 -26.73
C LEU A 715 3.87 15.75 -26.39
N ASN A 716 4.54 14.82 -25.71
CA ASN A 716 3.98 13.55 -25.25
C ASN A 716 3.44 13.58 -23.80
N LEU A 717 3.51 14.72 -23.10
CA LEU A 717 3.08 14.83 -21.72
C LEU A 717 1.55 14.68 -21.60
N GLU A 718 1.11 13.69 -20.84
CA GLU A 718 -0.32 13.38 -20.59
C GLU A 718 -0.77 13.83 -19.19
N GLN A 719 0.13 13.81 -18.19
CA GLN A 719 -0.10 14.34 -16.86
C GLN A 719 1.04 15.26 -16.40
N MET A 720 0.68 16.44 -15.89
CA MET A 720 1.54 17.35 -15.15
C MET A 720 0.93 17.63 -13.77
N THR A 721 1.71 17.49 -12.71
CA THR A 721 1.29 17.81 -11.35
C THR A 721 2.47 18.42 -10.61
N VAL A 722 2.37 19.70 -10.23
CA VAL A 722 3.42 20.45 -9.54
C VAL A 722 2.80 21.19 -8.35
N VAL A 723 2.96 20.61 -7.17
CA VAL A 723 2.35 21.04 -5.91
C VAL A 723 3.47 21.38 -4.92
N THR A 724 3.93 22.64 -4.94
CA THR A 724 4.95 23.15 -4.00
C THR A 724 4.49 24.47 -3.37
N SER A 725 5.28 25.01 -2.42
CA SER A 725 4.94 26.23 -1.67
C SER A 725 5.50 27.52 -2.26
N ASN A 726 6.50 27.45 -3.15
CA ASN A 726 7.31 28.61 -3.59
C ASN A 726 7.51 28.68 -5.11
N LEU A 727 6.70 27.95 -5.88
CA LEU A 727 6.80 27.86 -7.34
C LEU A 727 6.41 29.19 -8.02
N LYS A 728 7.37 29.89 -8.60
CA LYS A 728 7.09 31.16 -9.32
C LYS A 728 6.52 30.89 -10.71
N GLN A 729 7.13 29.96 -11.45
CA GLN A 729 6.65 29.57 -12.79
C GLN A 729 7.15 28.18 -13.20
N ILE A 730 6.37 27.45 -14.01
CA ILE A 730 6.80 26.17 -14.57
C ILE A 730 7.95 26.39 -15.57
N PHE A 731 7.72 27.23 -16.57
CA PHE A 731 8.72 27.56 -17.59
C PHE A 731 9.39 28.92 -17.32
N TYR A 732 10.72 28.95 -17.28
CA TYR A 732 11.51 30.18 -17.14
C TYR A 732 12.28 30.53 -18.42
N SER A 733 12.72 31.78 -18.54
CA SER A 733 13.62 32.21 -19.62
C SER A 733 15.07 32.07 -19.19
N GLY A 734 15.89 31.39 -20.00
CA GLY A 734 17.33 31.29 -19.85
C GLY A 734 18.09 32.07 -20.92
N GLU A 735 19.42 32.13 -20.79
CA GLU A 735 20.27 32.69 -21.84
C GLU A 735 20.26 31.75 -23.05
N GLY A 736 19.84 32.26 -24.23
CA GLY A 736 19.80 31.50 -25.48
C GLY A 736 18.41 31.16 -26.04
N ASP A 737 17.30 31.58 -25.41
CA ASP A 737 15.91 31.28 -25.83
C ASP A 737 15.46 31.96 -27.16
N ALA A 738 16.14 31.68 -28.27
CA ALA A 738 15.83 32.21 -29.60
C ALA A 738 14.72 31.41 -30.36
N LEU A 739 14.23 30.32 -29.76
CA LEU A 739 13.44 29.28 -30.42
C LEU A 739 11.92 29.52 -30.37
N THR A 740 11.36 29.99 -29.25
CA THR A 740 9.91 30.12 -29.04
C THR A 740 9.37 31.52 -29.39
N ARG A 741 9.73 32.00 -30.58
CA ARG A 741 9.47 33.39 -31.07
C ARG A 741 8.01 33.83 -31.04
N ASP A 742 7.08 32.88 -31.15
CA ASP A 742 5.64 33.16 -31.21
C ASP A 742 4.98 33.30 -29.83
N GLY A 743 5.72 33.10 -28.73
CA GLY A 743 5.20 33.22 -27.37
C GLY A 743 4.19 32.12 -26.98
N ILE A 744 4.20 30.98 -27.66
CA ILE A 744 3.24 29.89 -27.42
C ILE A 744 3.97 28.65 -26.90
N ILE A 745 3.49 28.12 -25.78
CA ILE A 745 3.83 26.80 -25.25
C ILE A 745 2.64 25.87 -25.56
N ASN A 746 2.87 24.71 -26.17
CA ASN A 746 1.80 23.83 -26.65
C ASN A 746 1.92 22.41 -26.09
N PHE A 747 0.86 21.92 -25.44
CA PHE A 747 0.77 20.56 -24.91
C PHE A 747 -0.43 19.82 -25.52
N PRO A 748 -0.26 19.24 -26.72
CA PRO A 748 -1.36 18.64 -27.48
C PRO A 748 -1.89 17.32 -26.92
N ARG A 749 -1.28 16.76 -25.86
CA ARG A 749 -1.65 15.49 -25.24
C ARG A 749 -1.96 15.57 -23.74
N LEU A 750 -1.77 16.73 -23.12
CA LEU A 750 -1.94 16.90 -21.67
C LEU A 750 -3.42 16.81 -21.31
N ARG A 751 -3.79 15.79 -20.53
CA ARG A 751 -5.16 15.54 -20.06
C ARG A 751 -5.38 16.03 -18.63
N LYS A 752 -4.34 15.97 -17.80
CA LYS A 752 -4.41 16.35 -16.38
C LYS A 752 -3.32 17.36 -16.02
N LEU A 753 -3.74 18.51 -15.50
CA LEU A 753 -2.87 19.57 -14.98
C LEU A 753 -3.29 19.91 -13.55
N SER A 754 -2.35 19.79 -12.61
CA SER A 754 -2.57 20.15 -11.20
C SER A 754 -1.43 21.05 -10.71
N LEU A 755 -1.75 22.26 -10.26
CA LEU A 755 -0.78 23.28 -9.85
C LEU A 755 -1.14 23.84 -8.48
N SER A 756 -0.16 23.96 -7.57
CA SER A 756 -0.31 24.69 -6.31
C SER A 756 0.70 25.83 -6.18
N ASN A 757 0.25 26.97 -5.66
CA ASN A 757 0.99 28.22 -5.41
C ASN A 757 1.78 28.78 -6.61
N CYS A 758 1.32 28.53 -7.84
CA CYS A 758 2.01 28.92 -9.07
C CYS A 758 1.52 30.27 -9.63
N SER A 759 2.42 31.25 -9.79
CA SER A 759 2.05 32.57 -10.34
C SER A 759 1.88 32.59 -11.87
N PHE A 760 2.71 31.85 -12.61
CA PHE A 760 2.72 31.84 -14.09
C PHE A 760 3.02 30.45 -14.66
N PHE A 761 2.40 30.08 -15.78
CA PHE A 761 2.76 28.84 -16.49
C PHE A 761 4.11 29.00 -17.23
N GLY A 762 4.36 30.18 -17.79
CA GLY A 762 5.60 30.53 -18.47
C GLY A 762 5.90 32.03 -18.39
N PRO A 763 6.97 32.52 -19.06
CA PRO A 763 7.35 33.93 -19.01
C PRO A 763 6.18 34.84 -19.40
N LYS A 764 6.03 36.03 -18.80
CA LYS A 764 4.76 36.79 -18.78
C LYS A 764 4.09 37.07 -20.14
N ASN A 765 4.86 37.10 -21.23
CA ASN A 765 4.35 37.33 -22.59
C ASN A 765 3.89 36.03 -23.30
N PHE A 766 3.93 34.88 -22.64
CA PHE A 766 3.61 33.57 -23.21
C PHE A 766 2.18 33.11 -22.88
N ALA A 767 1.60 32.32 -23.78
CA ALA A 767 0.35 31.59 -23.59
C ALA A 767 0.59 30.07 -23.68
N ALA A 768 -0.21 29.29 -22.96
CA ALA A 768 -0.16 27.83 -22.89
C ALA A 768 -1.40 27.22 -23.57
N GLN A 769 -1.22 26.54 -24.71
CA GLN A 769 -2.29 25.88 -25.44
C GLN A 769 -2.45 24.43 -24.97
N LEU A 770 -3.61 24.14 -24.35
CA LEU A 770 -3.91 22.86 -23.69
C LEU A 770 -5.19 22.19 -24.27
N PRO A 771 -5.23 21.85 -25.58
CA PRO A 771 -6.46 21.44 -26.27
C PRO A 771 -7.09 20.12 -25.77
N SER A 772 -6.28 19.23 -25.19
CA SER A 772 -6.72 17.91 -24.72
C SER A 772 -6.97 17.85 -23.21
N LEU A 773 -6.94 18.98 -22.50
CA LEU A 773 -7.06 18.99 -21.05
C LEU A 773 -8.49 18.63 -20.61
N GLN A 774 -8.61 17.57 -19.82
CA GLN A 774 -9.87 17.05 -19.25
C GLN A 774 -10.00 17.43 -17.77
N GLU A 775 -8.89 17.39 -17.02
CA GLU A 775 -8.82 17.74 -15.61
C GLU A 775 -7.88 18.93 -15.36
N LEU A 776 -8.40 19.99 -14.75
CA LEU A 776 -7.61 21.13 -14.26
C LEU A 776 -7.82 21.31 -12.76
N THR A 777 -6.73 21.30 -12.00
CA THR A 777 -6.70 21.64 -10.57
C THR A 777 -5.75 22.81 -10.33
N ILE A 778 -6.24 23.89 -9.73
CA ILE A 778 -5.44 25.06 -9.34
C ILE A 778 -5.74 25.42 -7.89
N ASP A 779 -4.69 25.45 -7.06
CA ASP A 779 -4.72 25.90 -5.68
C ASP A 779 -3.73 27.07 -5.54
N GLY A 780 -4.13 28.26 -5.11
CA GLY A 780 -3.15 29.35 -5.09
C GLY A 780 -3.58 30.74 -4.60
N GLN A 781 -2.56 31.53 -4.31
CA GLN A 781 -2.59 32.85 -3.67
C GLN A 781 -2.78 33.99 -4.70
N GLU A 782 -2.45 35.23 -4.30
CA GLU A 782 -2.82 36.49 -5.00
C GLU A 782 -2.53 36.56 -6.51
N GLU A 783 -1.45 35.94 -6.99
CA GLU A 783 -1.07 36.02 -8.41
C GLU A 783 -1.74 34.97 -9.33
N SER A 784 -2.54 34.04 -8.79
CA SER A 784 -3.10 32.89 -9.55
C SER A 784 -3.95 33.27 -10.76
N GLY A 785 -4.55 34.48 -10.76
CA GLY A 785 -5.26 35.02 -11.91
C GLY A 785 -4.37 35.24 -13.15
N ASN A 786 -3.06 35.42 -12.97
CA ASN A 786 -2.10 35.56 -14.06
C ASN A 786 -1.82 34.21 -14.74
N LEU A 787 -1.59 33.15 -13.95
CA LEU A 787 -1.49 31.77 -14.42
C LEU A 787 -2.71 31.42 -15.28
N LEU A 788 -3.91 31.65 -14.76
CA LEU A 788 -5.18 31.40 -15.45
C LEU A 788 -5.29 32.16 -16.78
N ALA A 789 -4.85 33.42 -16.85
CA ALA A 789 -4.86 34.22 -18.07
C ALA A 789 -3.88 33.71 -19.16
N GLN A 790 -2.84 32.95 -18.77
CA GLN A 790 -1.94 32.28 -19.73
C GLN A 790 -2.52 30.96 -20.27
N LEU A 791 -3.42 30.28 -19.55
CA LEU A 791 -3.99 29.01 -20.01
C LEU A 791 -5.05 29.25 -21.09
N GLN A 792 -4.88 28.64 -22.26
CA GLN A 792 -5.71 28.86 -23.45
C GLN A 792 -6.03 27.56 -24.18
N GLY A 793 -7.08 27.60 -25.01
CA GLY A 793 -7.50 26.45 -25.80
C GLY A 793 -8.12 25.33 -24.98
N LEU A 794 -8.66 25.62 -23.78
CA LEU A 794 -9.28 24.67 -22.87
C LEU A 794 -10.65 24.18 -23.38
N THR A 795 -10.64 23.46 -24.51
CA THR A 795 -11.83 23.04 -25.26
C THR A 795 -12.44 21.73 -24.79
N SER A 796 -11.67 20.90 -24.08
CA SER A 796 -12.02 19.51 -23.73
C SER A 796 -12.24 19.30 -22.22
N LEU A 797 -12.39 20.38 -21.46
CA LEU A 797 -12.35 20.33 -19.99
C LEU A 797 -13.63 19.73 -19.40
N GLU A 798 -13.47 18.60 -18.70
CA GLU A 798 -14.55 17.82 -18.08
C GLU A 798 -14.65 18.04 -16.56
N ALA A 799 -13.54 18.35 -15.88
CA ALA A 799 -13.47 18.63 -14.46
C ALA A 799 -12.55 19.82 -14.13
N LEU A 800 -13.04 20.71 -13.28
CA LEU A 800 -12.34 21.90 -12.81
C LEU A 800 -12.38 21.95 -11.29
N GLN A 801 -11.21 21.94 -10.65
CA GLN A 801 -11.04 22.11 -9.20
C GLN A 801 -10.24 23.38 -8.93
N LEU A 802 -10.82 24.29 -8.15
CA LEU A 802 -10.24 25.59 -7.81
C LEU A 802 -10.18 25.71 -6.30
N SER A 803 -9.03 26.13 -5.77
CA SER A 803 -8.79 26.22 -4.34
C SER A 803 -8.00 27.48 -3.95
N SER A 804 -8.31 28.02 -2.77
CA SER A 804 -7.60 29.15 -2.15
C SER A 804 -7.63 30.48 -2.92
N LEU A 805 -8.33 30.56 -4.07
CA LEU A 805 -8.23 31.69 -5.00
C LEU A 805 -8.77 33.01 -4.42
N PRO A 806 -7.97 34.09 -4.35
CA PRO A 806 -8.38 35.40 -3.85
C PRO A 806 -9.00 36.29 -4.95
N VAL A 807 -9.90 35.71 -5.76
CA VAL A 807 -10.67 36.45 -6.78
C VAL A 807 -12.07 36.80 -6.25
N PRO A 808 -12.57 38.04 -6.46
CA PRO A 808 -13.92 38.40 -6.02
C PRO A 808 -15.03 37.93 -6.96
N ASP A 809 -14.66 37.65 -8.21
CA ASP A 809 -15.51 37.30 -9.34
C ASP A 809 -14.70 36.36 -10.26
N MET A 810 -15.32 35.29 -10.74
CA MET A 810 -14.69 34.24 -11.53
C MET A 810 -14.64 34.57 -13.03
N ARG A 811 -15.16 35.72 -13.50
CA ARG A 811 -15.11 36.19 -14.90
C ARG A 811 -13.71 36.10 -15.53
N CYS A 812 -12.64 36.28 -14.75
CA CYS A 812 -11.26 36.12 -15.24
C CYS A 812 -10.91 34.67 -15.62
N ILE A 813 -11.45 33.68 -14.91
CA ILE A 813 -11.30 32.24 -15.19
C ILE A 813 -12.19 31.86 -16.37
N TRP A 814 -13.47 32.26 -16.34
CA TRP A 814 -14.46 31.89 -17.34
C TRP A 814 -14.14 32.40 -18.75
N LYS A 815 -13.46 33.55 -18.87
CA LYS A 815 -13.08 34.15 -20.16
C LYS A 815 -12.16 33.29 -21.05
N GLY A 816 -11.48 32.29 -20.48
CA GLY A 816 -10.61 31.35 -21.21
C GLY A 816 -11.23 29.97 -21.48
N LEU A 817 -12.43 29.69 -20.99
CA LEU A 817 -12.98 28.33 -20.86
C LEU A 817 -14.16 28.04 -21.79
N VAL A 818 -14.20 26.83 -22.35
CA VAL A 818 -15.34 26.34 -23.16
C VAL A 818 -16.21 25.41 -22.31
N LEU A 819 -17.10 25.99 -21.51
CA LEU A 819 -17.85 25.31 -20.44
C LEU A 819 -18.79 24.17 -20.87
N ARG A 820 -19.04 23.98 -22.18
CA ARG A 820 -20.00 23.00 -22.74
C ARG A 820 -19.72 21.53 -22.40
N HIS A 821 -18.50 21.21 -21.99
CA HIS A 821 -18.05 19.87 -21.62
C HIS A 821 -17.85 19.68 -20.11
N LEU A 822 -17.97 20.75 -19.32
CA LEU A 822 -17.68 20.70 -17.89
C LEU A 822 -18.76 19.88 -17.16
N THR A 823 -18.36 18.77 -16.56
CA THR A 823 -19.22 17.85 -15.78
C THR A 823 -19.07 18.03 -14.28
N THR A 824 -17.92 18.50 -13.82
CA THR A 824 -17.58 18.64 -12.39
C THR A 824 -16.94 19.99 -12.14
N LEU A 825 -17.53 20.78 -11.25
CA LEU A 825 -16.91 21.99 -10.69
C LEU A 825 -16.78 21.85 -9.17
N VAL A 826 -15.59 22.13 -8.67
CA VAL A 826 -15.24 22.13 -7.26
C VAL A 826 -14.57 23.46 -6.93
N VAL A 827 -15.09 24.20 -5.95
CA VAL A 827 -14.55 25.51 -5.52
C VAL A 827 -14.36 25.51 -4.00
N ARG A 828 -13.12 25.62 -3.52
CA ARG A 828 -12.83 25.54 -2.07
C ARG A 828 -12.00 26.72 -1.58
N LYS A 829 -12.29 27.25 -0.39
CA LYS A 829 -11.44 28.26 0.29
C LYS A 829 -11.19 29.55 -0.52
N CYS A 830 -12.08 29.90 -1.44
CA CYS A 830 -11.95 31.13 -2.23
C CYS A 830 -12.44 32.33 -1.41
N GLU A 831 -11.64 32.77 -0.43
CA GLU A 831 -12.05 33.68 0.65
C GLU A 831 -12.66 35.02 0.20
N ARG A 832 -12.35 35.48 -1.02
CA ARG A 832 -12.87 36.76 -1.56
C ARG A 832 -14.10 36.61 -2.46
N LEU A 833 -14.47 35.38 -2.81
CA LEU A 833 -15.39 35.07 -3.89
C LEU A 833 -16.84 35.45 -3.54
N THR A 834 -17.41 36.43 -4.26
CA THR A 834 -18.79 36.90 -4.02
C THR A 834 -19.83 36.09 -4.77
N HIS A 835 -19.51 35.59 -5.98
CA HIS A 835 -20.39 34.78 -6.82
C HIS A 835 -19.61 33.85 -7.76
N VAL A 836 -20.14 32.66 -8.04
CA VAL A 836 -19.47 31.63 -8.87
C VAL A 836 -19.71 31.84 -10.35
N PHE A 837 -20.96 32.11 -10.74
CA PHE A 837 -21.39 32.26 -12.13
C PHE A 837 -22.09 33.59 -12.35
N THR A 838 -22.10 34.09 -13.60
CA THR A 838 -23.12 35.06 -14.04
C THR A 838 -24.22 34.35 -14.83
N GLY A 839 -25.41 34.96 -14.94
CA GLY A 839 -26.57 34.36 -15.62
C GLY A 839 -26.23 33.82 -17.01
N ASN A 840 -25.55 34.62 -17.85
CA ASN A 840 -25.18 34.24 -19.21
C ASN A 840 -24.27 32.99 -19.31
N MET A 841 -23.57 32.61 -18.25
CA MET A 841 -22.66 31.46 -18.25
C MET A 841 -23.38 30.11 -18.07
N ILE A 842 -24.52 30.10 -17.38
CA ILE A 842 -25.28 28.87 -17.05
C ILE A 842 -25.76 28.17 -18.32
N ILE A 843 -26.13 28.94 -19.35
CA ILE A 843 -26.54 28.47 -20.68
C ILE A 843 -25.45 27.60 -21.33
N SER A 844 -24.17 27.78 -20.96
CA SER A 844 -23.05 26.95 -21.42
C SER A 844 -22.77 25.71 -20.56
N LEU A 845 -23.33 25.60 -19.35
CA LEU A 845 -23.01 24.56 -18.35
C LEU A 845 -23.97 23.35 -18.38
N VAL A 846 -24.57 23.06 -19.53
CA VAL A 846 -25.61 22.02 -19.72
C VAL A 846 -25.18 20.59 -19.38
N GLN A 847 -23.87 20.31 -19.27
CA GLN A 847 -23.32 19.00 -18.91
C GLN A 847 -22.90 18.88 -17.43
N LEU A 848 -23.03 19.93 -16.63
CA LEU A 848 -22.61 19.94 -15.22
C LEU A 848 -23.44 18.92 -14.42
N LYS A 849 -22.76 17.97 -13.76
CA LYS A 849 -23.32 16.87 -12.95
C LYS A 849 -23.00 17.04 -11.45
N VAL A 850 -21.85 17.62 -11.14
CA VAL A 850 -21.37 17.83 -9.76
C VAL A 850 -20.98 19.28 -9.58
N LEU A 851 -21.54 19.91 -8.54
CA LEU A 851 -21.15 21.23 -8.05
C LEU A 851 -20.83 21.14 -6.55
N GLU A 852 -19.57 21.32 -6.19
CA GLU A 852 -19.12 21.37 -4.80
C GLU A 852 -18.56 22.77 -4.50
N ILE A 853 -19.04 23.41 -3.43
CA ILE A 853 -18.53 24.70 -2.94
C ILE A 853 -18.28 24.59 -1.43
N SER A 854 -17.06 24.83 -0.96
CA SER A 854 -16.71 24.68 0.46
C SER A 854 -15.85 25.82 1.02
N THR A 855 -16.19 26.35 2.20
CA THR A 855 -15.36 27.31 2.94
C THR A 855 -15.12 28.61 2.14
N CYS A 856 -16.16 29.09 1.45
CA CYS A 856 -16.13 30.35 0.69
C CYS A 856 -16.96 31.38 1.45
N ASP A 857 -16.37 32.02 2.46
CA ASP A 857 -17.11 32.82 3.45
C ASP A 857 -17.79 34.06 2.86
N GLU A 858 -17.13 34.78 1.94
CA GLU A 858 -17.65 35.99 1.30
C GLU A 858 -18.70 35.72 0.20
N LEU A 859 -19.08 34.45 -0.05
CA LEU A 859 -20.02 34.08 -1.11
C LEU A 859 -21.45 34.51 -0.76
N GLU A 860 -21.98 35.51 -1.46
CA GLU A 860 -23.30 36.09 -1.19
C GLU A 860 -24.41 35.41 -2.02
N GLN A 861 -24.08 34.98 -3.24
CA GLN A 861 -24.97 34.30 -4.20
C GLN A 861 -24.17 33.27 -5.02
N ILE A 862 -24.76 32.14 -5.46
CA ILE A 862 -24.07 31.21 -6.39
C ILE A 862 -24.03 31.80 -7.82
N ILE A 863 -25.10 32.51 -8.22
CA ILE A 863 -25.29 33.14 -9.52
C ILE A 863 -25.53 34.63 -9.30
N ALA A 864 -24.79 35.49 -9.99
CA ALA A 864 -25.08 36.92 -10.08
C ALA A 864 -25.99 37.23 -11.29
N THR A 865 -26.94 38.15 -11.10
CA THR A 865 -27.66 38.83 -12.19
C THR A 865 -26.73 39.85 -12.85
N ASP A 866 -26.54 39.76 -14.16
CA ASP A 866 -25.66 40.68 -14.91
C ASP A 866 -26.23 42.12 -14.93
N ILE A 867 -25.57 43.04 -14.21
CA ILE A 867 -25.93 44.48 -14.14
C ILE A 867 -24.98 45.37 -15.00
N ASP A 868 -23.82 44.83 -15.40
CA ASP A 868 -22.69 45.61 -15.95
C ASP A 868 -22.59 45.66 -17.49
N ASP A 869 -23.33 44.80 -18.22
CA ASP A 869 -23.48 44.97 -19.67
C ASP A 869 -24.61 45.97 -19.93
N GLY A 870 -24.30 47.09 -20.61
CA GLY A 870 -25.15 48.28 -20.73
C GLY A 870 -26.44 48.17 -21.57
N ASN A 871 -27.12 47.02 -21.53
CA ASN A 871 -28.51 46.85 -21.95
C ASN A 871 -29.35 46.51 -20.71
N ASP A 872 -30.19 47.45 -20.25
CA ASP A 872 -31.15 47.24 -19.15
C ASP A 872 -32.29 46.25 -19.54
N GLN A 873 -31.96 44.97 -19.76
CA GLN A 873 -32.92 43.89 -19.94
C GLN A 873 -33.11 43.16 -18.60
N ILE A 874 -34.04 43.68 -17.82
CA ILE A 874 -34.56 43.06 -16.61
C ILE A 874 -35.01 41.63 -16.93
N LEU A 875 -34.29 40.63 -16.41
CA LEU A 875 -34.62 39.21 -16.62
C LEU A 875 -36.03 38.91 -16.10
N SER A 876 -36.87 38.33 -16.96
CA SER A 876 -38.21 37.92 -16.58
C SER A 876 -38.19 36.58 -15.85
N GLY A 877 -39.26 36.26 -15.10
CA GLY A 877 -39.39 34.95 -14.44
C GLY A 877 -39.30 33.76 -15.41
N SER A 878 -39.74 33.96 -16.67
CA SER A 878 -39.58 32.98 -17.75
C SER A 878 -38.14 32.79 -18.22
N ASP A 879 -37.29 33.82 -18.10
CA ASP A 879 -35.86 33.71 -18.43
C ASP A 879 -35.12 32.98 -17.31
N LEU A 880 -35.45 33.26 -16.05
CA LEU A 880 -34.90 32.55 -14.89
C LEU A 880 -35.19 31.03 -14.92
N GLN A 881 -36.38 30.62 -15.37
CA GLN A 881 -36.70 29.20 -15.60
C GLN A 881 -35.80 28.52 -16.65
N SER A 882 -35.18 29.29 -17.56
CA SER A 882 -34.24 28.74 -18.56
C SER A 882 -32.79 28.66 -18.04
N LEU A 883 -32.46 29.40 -16.98
CA LEU A 883 -31.12 29.57 -16.42
C LEU A 883 -30.78 28.48 -15.37
N CYS A 884 -30.85 27.22 -15.78
CA CYS A 884 -30.76 26.07 -14.88
C CYS A 884 -29.68 25.04 -15.27
N PHE A 885 -29.38 24.08 -14.38
CA PHE A 885 -28.42 22.99 -14.62
C PHE A 885 -29.14 21.64 -14.90
N PRO A 886 -29.56 21.36 -16.15
CA PRO A 886 -30.43 20.21 -16.48
C PRO A 886 -29.77 18.83 -16.34
N SER A 887 -28.48 18.77 -16.02
CA SER A 887 -27.69 17.54 -15.83
C SER A 887 -27.18 17.35 -14.40
N LEU A 888 -27.49 18.27 -13.48
CA LEU A 888 -26.91 18.27 -12.14
C LEU A 888 -27.48 17.13 -11.29
N CYS A 889 -26.60 16.25 -10.81
CA CYS A 889 -26.95 15.09 -9.99
C CYS A 889 -26.56 15.27 -8.52
N ARG A 890 -25.44 15.96 -8.23
CA ARG A 890 -24.93 16.19 -6.87
C ARG A 890 -24.56 17.65 -6.67
N MET A 891 -25.05 18.22 -5.57
CA MET A 891 -24.71 19.56 -5.12
C MET A 891 -24.35 19.52 -3.64
N GLU A 892 -23.18 20.07 -3.29
CA GLU A 892 -22.70 20.12 -1.91
C GLU A 892 -22.15 21.50 -1.58
N ILE A 893 -22.71 22.13 -0.55
CA ILE A 893 -22.38 23.49 -0.10
C ILE A 893 -22.00 23.41 1.38
N ASN A 894 -20.75 23.71 1.73
CA ASN A 894 -20.29 23.69 3.12
C ASN A 894 -19.63 25.02 3.51
N GLU A 895 -19.85 25.52 4.73
CA GLU A 895 -19.13 26.69 5.27
C GLU A 895 -19.16 27.93 4.34
N CYS A 896 -20.29 28.22 3.69
CA CYS A 896 -20.47 29.42 2.87
C CYS A 896 -21.25 30.47 3.66
N ASN A 897 -20.55 31.23 4.52
CA ASN A 897 -21.20 31.96 5.61
C ASN A 897 -21.97 33.24 5.24
N LYS A 898 -21.77 33.84 4.06
CA LYS A 898 -22.66 34.93 3.56
C LYS A 898 -23.85 34.46 2.73
N LEU A 899 -23.87 33.20 2.29
CA LEU A 899 -24.84 32.73 1.30
C LEU A 899 -26.26 32.73 1.88
N THR A 900 -27.16 33.52 1.30
CA THR A 900 -28.52 33.71 1.84
C THR A 900 -29.54 32.71 1.28
N SER A 901 -29.37 32.29 0.03
CA SER A 901 -30.06 31.16 -0.61
C SER A 901 -29.19 30.57 -1.73
N LEU A 902 -29.47 29.35 -2.18
CA LEU A 902 -28.67 28.73 -3.25
C LEU A 902 -29.08 29.23 -4.63
N PHE A 903 -30.38 29.24 -4.90
CA PHE A 903 -31.00 29.62 -6.19
C PHE A 903 -32.33 30.35 -5.96
N PRO A 904 -32.79 31.20 -6.89
CA PRO A 904 -34.18 31.65 -6.92
C PRO A 904 -35.16 30.48 -7.13
N VAL A 905 -36.37 30.58 -6.58
CA VAL A 905 -37.40 29.53 -6.66
C VAL A 905 -37.76 29.14 -8.09
N ALA A 906 -37.71 30.09 -9.05
CA ALA A 906 -37.96 29.81 -10.47
C ALA A 906 -36.99 28.77 -11.07
N MET A 907 -35.81 28.53 -10.48
CA MET A 907 -34.84 27.55 -10.97
C MET A 907 -35.07 26.12 -10.44
N ALA A 908 -35.94 25.91 -9.44
CA ALA A 908 -36.10 24.61 -8.80
C ALA A 908 -36.60 23.52 -9.76
N SER A 909 -37.51 23.87 -10.68
CA SER A 909 -38.04 22.96 -11.71
C SER A 909 -37.01 22.61 -12.80
N GLY A 910 -35.94 23.39 -12.94
CA GLY A 910 -34.84 23.17 -13.87
C GLY A 910 -33.72 22.26 -13.36
N LEU A 911 -33.87 21.64 -12.18
CA LEU A 911 -32.93 20.68 -11.58
C LEU A 911 -33.48 19.23 -11.56
N PRO A 912 -34.00 18.69 -12.68
CA PRO A 912 -34.78 17.44 -12.68
C PRO A 912 -33.98 16.18 -12.32
N LYS A 913 -32.64 16.21 -12.39
CA LYS A 913 -31.77 15.05 -12.10
C LYS A 913 -31.11 15.11 -10.72
N LEU A 914 -31.43 16.09 -9.88
CA LEU A 914 -30.73 16.30 -8.61
C LEU A 914 -31.04 15.16 -7.63
N GLN A 915 -30.05 14.30 -7.39
CA GLN A 915 -30.14 13.10 -6.55
C GLN A 915 -29.62 13.36 -5.14
N ILE A 916 -28.55 14.15 -5.00
CA ILE A 916 -27.91 14.47 -3.72
C ILE A 916 -27.83 15.98 -3.57
N LEU A 917 -28.42 16.50 -2.49
CA LEU A 917 -28.26 17.89 -2.04
C LEU A 917 -27.78 17.90 -0.60
N ARG A 918 -26.58 18.42 -0.34
CA ARG A 918 -26.07 18.64 1.02
C ARG A 918 -25.75 20.11 1.24
N VAL A 919 -26.25 20.67 2.33
CA VAL A 919 -25.91 22.03 2.77
C VAL A 919 -25.54 22.02 4.24
N SER A 920 -24.32 22.41 4.57
CA SER A 920 -23.79 22.35 5.94
C SER A 920 -23.07 23.62 6.37
N GLN A 921 -23.24 24.01 7.64
CA GLN A 921 -22.50 25.10 8.31
C GLN A 921 -22.61 26.52 7.70
N SER A 922 -23.45 26.75 6.68
CA SER A 922 -23.69 28.10 6.10
C SER A 922 -24.55 28.95 7.03
N SER A 923 -23.93 29.78 7.88
CA SER A 923 -24.62 30.43 9.01
C SER A 923 -25.68 31.50 8.65
N GLN A 924 -25.67 32.04 7.42
CA GLN A 924 -26.63 33.06 6.98
C GLN A 924 -27.70 32.57 5.99
N LEU A 925 -27.73 31.27 5.67
CA LEU A 925 -28.72 30.71 4.77
C LEU A 925 -30.14 30.81 5.38
N LEU A 926 -31.02 31.56 4.71
CA LEU A 926 -32.43 31.73 5.09
C LEU A 926 -33.31 30.63 4.50
N GLY A 927 -32.91 30.07 3.35
CA GLY A 927 -33.54 28.90 2.74
C GLY A 927 -32.77 28.36 1.54
N VAL A 928 -33.15 27.19 1.06
CA VAL A 928 -32.48 26.54 -0.07
C VAL A 928 -32.82 27.28 -1.37
N PHE A 929 -34.10 27.56 -1.59
CA PHE A 929 -34.60 28.32 -2.75
C PHE A 929 -35.21 29.67 -2.29
N GLY A 930 -34.62 30.77 -2.76
CA GLY A 930 -34.98 32.15 -2.43
C GLY A 930 -36.07 32.75 -3.31
N GLN A 931 -36.38 34.03 -3.09
CA GLN A 931 -37.32 34.78 -3.94
C GLN A 931 -36.64 35.28 -5.22
N ASP A 932 -37.36 35.37 -6.33
CA ASP A 932 -36.91 36.18 -7.47
C ASP A 932 -37.13 37.66 -7.13
N ASP A 933 -36.09 38.50 -7.23
CA ASP A 933 -36.15 39.95 -6.92
C ASP A 933 -37.15 40.75 -7.79
N HIS A 934 -37.72 40.12 -8.81
CA HIS A 934 -38.66 40.73 -9.78
C HIS A 934 -40.01 40.01 -9.86
N ALA A 935 -40.25 38.94 -9.09
CA ALA A 935 -41.51 38.22 -9.10
C ALA A 935 -42.59 38.91 -8.26
N SER A 936 -43.67 39.36 -8.91
CA SER A 936 -44.91 39.71 -8.20
C SER A 936 -45.49 38.47 -7.49
N PRO A 937 -46.03 38.58 -6.26
CA PRO A 937 -46.43 37.43 -5.42
C PRO A 937 -47.73 36.72 -5.88
N VAL A 938 -48.01 36.72 -7.18
CA VAL A 938 -49.25 36.20 -7.80
C VAL A 938 -49.01 34.89 -8.55
N ASN A 939 -47.78 34.63 -9.03
CA ASN A 939 -47.44 33.53 -9.93
C ASN A 939 -46.44 32.50 -9.35
N VAL A 940 -46.27 32.43 -8.03
CA VAL A 940 -45.40 31.40 -7.42
C VAL A 940 -46.06 30.03 -7.57
N GLU A 941 -45.31 29.03 -8.06
CA GLU A 941 -45.78 27.65 -8.16
C GLU A 941 -46.05 27.09 -6.75
N LYS A 942 -47.26 26.56 -6.53
CA LYS A 942 -47.69 26.07 -5.20
C LYS A 942 -46.94 24.80 -4.75
N GLU A 943 -46.52 24.03 -5.74
CA GLU A 943 -45.97 22.69 -5.65
C GLU A 943 -44.55 22.71 -6.23
N MET A 944 -43.57 22.25 -5.45
CA MET A 944 -42.16 22.17 -5.85
C MET A 944 -41.75 20.71 -5.94
N VAL A 945 -41.26 20.28 -7.11
CA VAL A 945 -40.97 18.87 -7.41
C VAL A 945 -39.49 18.67 -7.72
N LEU A 946 -38.80 17.84 -6.92
CA LEU A 946 -37.46 17.33 -7.25
C LEU A 946 -37.58 15.80 -7.42
N PRO A 947 -37.75 15.31 -8.67
CA PRO A 947 -38.23 13.94 -8.91
C PRO A 947 -37.20 12.86 -8.54
N ASP A 948 -35.94 13.06 -8.91
CA ASP A 948 -34.85 12.10 -8.72
C ASP A 948 -34.16 12.19 -7.35
N LEU A 949 -34.60 13.08 -6.46
CA LEU A 949 -33.94 13.34 -5.17
C LEU A 949 -33.96 12.09 -4.28
N GLN A 950 -32.77 11.69 -3.82
CA GLN A 950 -32.53 10.50 -2.98
C GLN A 950 -31.96 10.90 -1.62
N GLU A 951 -31.09 11.90 -1.57
CA GLU A 951 -30.47 12.39 -0.34
C GLU A 951 -30.61 13.91 -0.19
N LEU A 952 -31.10 14.33 0.98
CA LEU A 952 -31.09 15.72 1.44
C LEU A 952 -30.46 15.78 2.83
N SER A 953 -29.33 16.48 2.97
CA SER A 953 -28.77 16.89 4.27
C SER A 953 -28.80 18.41 4.39
N LEU A 954 -29.27 18.90 5.54
CA LEU A 954 -29.32 20.31 5.93
C LEU A 954 -28.82 20.41 7.38
N GLU A 955 -27.53 20.66 7.56
CA GLU A 955 -26.84 20.50 8.85
C GLU A 955 -26.23 21.80 9.36
N GLN A 956 -26.44 22.11 10.64
CA GLN A 956 -25.84 23.28 11.30
C GLN A 956 -26.16 24.63 10.59
N LEU A 957 -27.41 24.82 10.16
CA LEU A 957 -27.89 26.02 9.46
C LEU A 957 -28.75 26.90 10.41
N PRO A 958 -28.16 27.72 11.30
CA PRO A 958 -28.86 28.39 12.42
C PRO A 958 -29.87 29.46 12.01
N ARG A 959 -29.91 29.90 10.75
CA ARG A 959 -30.84 30.93 10.24
C ARG A 959 -31.87 30.41 9.24
N ILE A 960 -31.91 29.11 8.95
CA ILE A 960 -32.86 28.58 7.94
C ILE A 960 -34.31 28.69 8.43
N VAL A 961 -35.17 29.30 7.61
CA VAL A 961 -36.58 29.60 7.93
C VAL A 961 -37.54 28.90 6.97
N TYR A 962 -37.10 28.63 5.73
CA TYR A 962 -37.90 27.97 4.68
C TYR A 962 -37.03 27.03 3.84
N PHE A 963 -37.63 26.02 3.21
CA PHE A 963 -36.94 25.23 2.17
C PHE A 963 -36.98 25.97 0.84
N SER A 964 -38.19 26.36 0.40
CA SER A 964 -38.43 27.26 -0.73
C SER A 964 -39.38 28.38 -0.28
N LEU A 965 -39.17 29.61 -0.74
CA LEU A 965 -40.04 30.73 -0.37
C LEU A 965 -41.31 30.76 -1.24
N GLY A 966 -42.47 30.61 -0.60
CA GLY A 966 -43.79 30.75 -1.23
C GLY A 966 -44.40 29.44 -1.77
N CYS A 967 -43.62 28.37 -1.91
CA CYS A 967 -44.14 27.02 -2.12
C CYS A 967 -44.60 26.41 -0.79
N TYR A 968 -45.69 25.64 -0.80
CA TYR A 968 -46.24 24.99 0.40
C TYR A 968 -46.36 23.47 0.27
N GLU A 969 -46.33 22.93 -0.94
CA GLU A 969 -46.31 21.50 -1.21
C GLU A 969 -44.96 21.09 -1.82
N PHE A 970 -44.32 20.07 -1.24
CA PHE A 970 -43.01 19.57 -1.65
C PHE A 970 -43.14 18.10 -2.06
N LEU A 971 -42.82 17.77 -3.31
CA LEU A 971 -42.79 16.38 -3.78
C LEU A 971 -41.36 15.90 -4.02
N PHE A 972 -41.01 14.82 -3.32
CA PHE A 972 -39.80 14.02 -3.54
C PHE A 972 -40.21 12.58 -3.96
N PRO A 973 -40.62 12.37 -5.23
CA PRO A 973 -40.98 11.05 -5.76
C PRO A 973 -39.95 9.94 -5.47
N GLY A 974 -38.64 10.25 -5.57
CA GLY A 974 -37.55 9.33 -5.28
C GLY A 974 -37.54 8.74 -3.87
N TRP A 975 -38.16 9.40 -2.89
CA TRP A 975 -38.24 8.92 -1.50
C TRP A 975 -39.36 7.90 -1.25
N ARG A 976 -40.15 7.52 -2.27
CA ARG A 976 -41.24 6.54 -2.13
C ARG A 976 -40.80 5.10 -2.40
N ARG A 977 -40.01 4.50 -1.50
CA ARG A 977 -39.94 3.04 -1.30
C ARG A 977 -39.36 2.62 0.05
#